data_AF-A0A9P6Z2V0-F1
#
_entry.id   AF-A0A9P6Z2V0-F1
#
_cell.length_a   1.000
_cell.length_b   1.000
_cell.length_c   1.000
_cell.angle_alpha   90.00
_cell.angle_beta   90.00
_cell.angle_gamma   90.00
#
_symmetry.space_group_name_H-M   'P 1'
#
loop_
_entity.id
_entity.type
_entity.pdbx_description
1 polymer ?
#
loop_
_entity_poly.entity_id
_entity_poly.type
_entity_poly.pdbx_seq_one_letter_code
_entity_poly.pdbx_strand_id
1 'polypeptide(L)'
;MTAKVDRGHSSSKIEECIKSKRLHHLNDYHTVSAEEKLEIQHDLLRWYQIEKRTNMPWRKERDKNWDQETLAQRAYEVWVSEIMLQQTQVATVIDYYNRWMTAFPTIHSLAKADLEKVNTLWAGLGYYSRAKRLWEGAKKIVSEFDGRLPNNAQELQREVPGVGRYTAGAVASIVFGEATPVVDGNVIRVLSRWRAIHADPKKAKTVELFWEIAASIVPESNPGDFNQAMMELGARVCVPQNPNCNQCPISNNCHAFNQLQLYKSLSKNGFFNEKKRKQMESEHECEICDEIQSDLNEDAYAVTRYPLKVEKKPPRDEECAVSIVERIRSNGNDPLYLISKRPETGLLAGLWEFPSVELTSPNTNYSARSLETTNYLKMKYSIELKEPTRHDLGNVVHLFSHIRKVYHVEWVQYESNDEPMESEEIKWVTMSELQKAPIPTGLKKALKLFEKFKTTTPTKLTKKTTVRKSVKSAAISSFFTFRLDPFPRFTELALNSLFNARILIFSVVVAKITLDRLYRYAVIINPLGIDENGEAMLDILEYQSPSSANDVFYALNSYGPKGRQAYLTYLFYDVIFVLARTVPFTVLCSYAYKKAPQAVRPGVWMPLLNTAVDLLESFLLFVLLKLFPTRVEGLELLTAYVIQFKWLTFKATLAIMFISLFVGIYYAFHSLLADSVLMEKDRKQKSNARESVQNVLHQSAARRAAAAKKDS
;
A
#
# COMPACT_ATOMS: atom_id res chain seq x y z
N MET A 1 58.57 3.62 1.19
CA MET A 1 58.49 4.76 2.13
C MET A 1 57.04 5.20 2.19
N THR A 2 56.35 4.81 3.27
CA THR A 2 54.94 5.09 3.52
C THR A 2 54.76 6.55 3.93
N ALA A 3 54.23 7.38 3.02
CA ALA A 3 53.79 8.72 3.35
C ALA A 3 52.60 8.62 4.32
N LYS A 4 52.78 9.10 5.55
CA LYS A 4 51.70 9.35 6.49
C LYS A 4 50.81 10.44 5.87
N VAL A 5 49.61 10.04 5.46
CA VAL A 5 48.55 10.92 4.99
C VAL A 5 48.06 11.77 6.17
N ASP A 6 47.97 13.07 5.95
CA ASP A 6 47.56 14.07 6.93
C ASP A 6 46.04 14.00 7.16
N ARG A 7 45.60 13.01 7.95
CA ARG A 7 44.18 12.75 8.28
C ARG A 7 43.60 13.69 9.37
N GLY A 8 44.35 14.70 9.80
CA GLY A 8 44.04 15.49 11.00
C GLY A 8 42.85 16.46 10.88
N HIS A 9 42.53 16.95 9.68
CA HIS A 9 41.70 18.15 9.52
C HIS A 9 40.17 17.90 9.37
N SER A 10 39.75 16.76 8.80
CA SER A 10 38.32 16.40 8.69
C SER A 10 37.79 15.73 9.96
N SER A 11 38.64 14.92 10.61
CA SER A 11 38.30 14.27 11.88
C SER A 11 38.03 15.28 12.99
N SER A 12 38.72 16.43 13.01
CA SER A 12 38.53 17.46 14.03
C SER A 12 37.15 18.13 13.95
N LYS A 13 36.66 18.45 12.74
CA LYS A 13 35.36 19.12 12.55
C LYS A 13 34.18 18.21 12.93
N ILE A 14 34.25 16.92 12.57
CA ILE A 14 33.23 15.94 12.95
C ILE A 14 33.24 15.73 14.47
N GLU A 15 34.42 15.67 15.08
CA GLU A 15 34.55 15.51 16.53
C GLU A 15 34.01 16.73 17.29
N GLU A 16 34.28 17.94 16.83
CA GLU A 16 33.71 19.17 17.38
C GLU A 16 32.18 19.19 17.27
N CYS A 17 31.65 18.84 16.09
CA CYS A 17 30.21 18.71 15.83
C CYS A 17 29.52 17.71 16.79
N ILE A 18 30.15 16.55 17.04
CA ILE A 18 29.63 15.53 17.95
C ILE A 18 29.78 15.93 19.42
N LYS A 19 30.90 16.56 19.81
CA LYS A 19 31.16 16.98 21.20
C LYS A 19 30.12 17.97 21.73
N SER A 20 29.47 18.74 20.85
CA SER A 20 28.41 19.65 21.25
C SER A 20 27.13 18.92 21.71
N LYS A 21 26.92 17.67 21.30
CA LYS A 21 25.66 16.90 21.43
C LYS A 21 24.45 17.47 20.69
N ARG A 22 24.61 18.57 19.97
CA ARG A 22 23.56 19.29 19.23
C ARG A 22 23.93 19.52 17.77
N LEU A 23 24.98 18.84 17.29
CA LEU A 23 25.51 18.97 15.94
C LEU A 23 25.85 20.43 15.61
N HIS A 24 26.51 21.15 16.52
CA HIS A 24 26.93 22.54 16.26
C HIS A 24 28.17 22.52 15.37
N HIS A 25 28.12 23.25 14.26
CA HIS A 25 29.21 23.34 13.29
C HIS A 25 29.11 24.65 12.50
N LEU A 26 30.19 25.00 11.79
CA LEU A 26 30.25 26.12 10.85
C LEU A 26 29.81 25.68 9.44
N ASN A 27 29.49 26.64 8.56
CA ASN A 27 29.09 26.36 7.17
C ASN A 27 30.14 25.55 6.37
N ASP A 28 31.42 25.69 6.72
CA ASP A 28 32.53 24.98 6.06
C ASP A 28 32.48 23.45 6.27
N TYR A 29 31.71 22.98 7.26
CA TYR A 29 31.44 21.57 7.51
C TYR A 29 30.71 20.87 6.35
N HIS A 30 30.01 21.62 5.50
CA HIS A 30 29.30 21.07 4.35
C HIS A 30 30.11 21.16 3.05
N THR A 31 31.30 21.76 3.09
CA THR A 31 32.15 21.92 1.90
C THR A 31 32.81 20.58 1.50
N VAL A 32 33.32 20.54 0.28
CA VAL A 32 33.99 19.36 -0.30
C VAL A 32 35.42 19.76 -0.65
N SER A 33 36.41 19.05 -0.09
CA SER A 33 37.81 19.28 -0.43
C SER A 33 38.16 18.74 -1.83
N ALA A 34 39.31 19.14 -2.37
CA ALA A 34 39.78 18.63 -3.66
C ALA A 34 40.05 17.11 -3.61
N GLU A 35 40.56 16.62 -2.48
CA GLU A 35 40.83 15.20 -2.23
C GLU A 35 39.51 14.42 -2.16
N GLU A 36 38.54 14.90 -1.38
CA GLU A 36 37.22 14.27 -1.28
C GLU A 36 36.50 14.22 -2.62
N LYS A 37 36.64 15.27 -3.45
CA LYS A 37 36.13 15.32 -4.82
C LYS A 37 36.73 14.21 -5.69
N LEU A 38 38.05 14.03 -5.65
CA LEU A 38 38.71 12.99 -6.45
C LEU A 38 38.33 11.58 -5.98
N GLU A 39 38.26 11.38 -4.66
CA GLU A 39 37.87 10.10 -4.06
C GLU A 39 36.42 9.73 -4.41
N ILE A 40 35.46 10.64 -4.25
CA ILE A 40 34.06 10.36 -4.58
C ILE A 40 33.90 10.06 -6.07
N GLN A 41 34.58 10.81 -6.95
CA GLN A 41 34.55 10.56 -8.40
C GLN A 41 35.05 9.16 -8.74
N HIS A 42 36.22 8.79 -8.21
CA HIS A 42 36.83 7.49 -8.47
C HIS A 42 35.99 6.33 -7.91
N ASP A 43 35.66 6.37 -6.62
CA ASP A 43 35.04 5.24 -5.92
C ASP A 43 33.61 5.00 -6.40
N LEU A 44 32.87 6.08 -6.66
CA LEU A 44 31.50 5.98 -7.16
C LEU A 44 31.44 5.43 -8.59
N LEU A 45 32.30 5.92 -9.49
CA LEU A 45 32.36 5.42 -10.86
C LEU A 45 32.80 3.95 -10.90
N ARG A 46 33.82 3.58 -10.11
CA ARG A 46 34.28 2.19 -10.00
C ARG A 46 33.16 1.26 -9.53
N TRP A 47 32.44 1.66 -8.49
CA TRP A 47 31.28 0.91 -8.00
C TRP A 47 30.18 0.81 -9.07
N TYR A 48 29.87 1.90 -9.75
CA TYR A 48 28.82 1.93 -10.76
C TYR A 48 29.10 0.99 -11.93
N GLN A 49 30.36 0.91 -12.40
CA GLN A 49 30.69 -0.02 -13.49
C GLN A 49 30.43 -1.49 -13.13
N ILE A 50 30.54 -1.85 -11.85
CA ILE A 50 30.32 -3.21 -11.35
C ILE A 50 28.83 -3.46 -11.07
N GLU A 51 28.14 -2.49 -10.45
CA GLU A 51 26.82 -2.68 -9.85
C GLU A 51 25.65 -2.09 -10.67
N LYS A 52 25.93 -1.39 -11.78
CA LYS A 52 24.88 -0.78 -12.62
C LYS A 52 23.90 -1.84 -13.11
N ARG A 53 22.61 -1.59 -12.89
CA ARG A 53 21.53 -2.42 -13.45
C ARG A 53 21.56 -2.38 -14.98
N THR A 54 21.55 -3.56 -15.59
CA THR A 54 21.56 -3.77 -17.04
C THR A 54 20.17 -3.98 -17.64
N ASN A 55 19.15 -4.17 -16.80
CA ASN A 55 17.77 -4.40 -17.24
C ASN A 55 16.97 -3.12 -17.57
N MET A 56 17.64 -1.96 -17.64
CA MET A 56 17.02 -0.69 -18.03
C MET A 56 17.28 -0.41 -19.51
N PRO A 57 16.27 -0.54 -20.39
CA PRO A 57 16.46 -0.48 -21.85
C PRO A 57 16.97 0.88 -22.36
N TRP A 58 16.73 1.95 -21.59
CA TRP A 58 17.22 3.29 -21.89
C TRP A 58 18.68 3.52 -21.46
N ARG A 59 19.36 2.58 -20.77
CA ARG A 59 20.78 2.70 -20.45
C ARG A 59 21.61 2.06 -21.54
N LYS A 60 22.46 2.87 -22.19
CA LYS A 60 23.45 2.44 -23.19
C LYS A 60 24.76 3.15 -22.87
N GLU A 61 25.87 2.47 -23.11
CA GLU A 61 27.20 3.08 -22.96
C GLU A 61 27.37 4.18 -23.99
N ARG A 62 27.96 5.30 -23.57
CA ARG A 62 28.21 6.45 -24.45
C ARG A 62 29.45 6.19 -25.29
N ASP A 63 29.32 6.29 -26.60
CA ASP A 63 30.46 6.37 -27.51
C ASP A 63 30.78 7.84 -27.82
N LYS A 64 32.06 8.20 -27.76
CA LYS A 64 32.54 9.54 -28.11
C LYS A 64 32.51 9.79 -29.62
N ASN A 65 32.42 8.73 -30.42
CA ASN A 65 32.48 8.78 -31.89
C ASN A 65 31.10 8.71 -32.55
N TRP A 66 30.01 8.81 -31.78
CA TRP A 66 28.67 8.84 -32.35
C TRP A 66 28.51 10.01 -33.32
N ASP A 67 27.94 9.72 -34.48
CA ASP A 67 27.49 10.75 -35.41
C ASP A 67 26.30 11.54 -34.86
N GLN A 68 25.97 12.64 -35.53
CA GLN A 68 24.90 13.53 -35.11
C GLN A 68 23.52 12.85 -35.07
N GLU A 69 23.27 11.89 -35.96
CA GLU A 69 21.99 11.19 -36.03
C GLU A 69 21.83 10.20 -34.85
N THR A 70 22.91 9.48 -34.54
CA THR A 70 22.96 8.58 -33.38
C THR A 70 22.82 9.36 -32.08
N LEU A 71 23.45 10.54 -31.97
CA LEU A 71 23.28 11.44 -30.84
C LEU A 71 21.83 11.94 -30.72
N ALA A 72 21.21 12.35 -31.83
CA ALA A 72 19.83 12.81 -31.83
C ALA A 72 18.86 11.70 -31.38
N GLN A 73 19.03 10.49 -31.92
CA GLN A 73 18.25 9.33 -31.51
C GLN A 73 18.47 9.00 -30.02
N ARG A 74 19.72 9.03 -29.56
CA ARG A 74 20.04 8.77 -28.15
C ARG A 74 19.45 9.83 -27.22
N ALA A 75 19.48 11.09 -27.63
CA ALA A 75 18.87 12.20 -26.89
C ALA A 75 17.36 11.99 -26.72
N TYR A 76 16.66 11.57 -27.78
CA TYR A 76 15.25 11.21 -27.72
C TYR A 76 15.00 10.06 -26.73
N GLU A 77 15.75 8.97 -26.84
CA GLU A 77 15.62 7.80 -25.95
C GLU A 77 15.79 8.14 -24.47
N VAL A 78 16.84 8.91 -24.13
CA VAL A 78 17.12 9.33 -22.76
C VAL A 78 16.04 10.29 -22.28
N TRP A 79 15.69 11.30 -23.09
CA TRP A 79 14.66 12.27 -22.75
C TRP A 79 13.32 11.61 -22.40
N VAL A 80 12.85 10.65 -23.22
CA VAL A 80 11.62 9.89 -22.95
C VAL A 80 11.72 9.17 -21.60
N SER A 81 12.83 8.48 -21.34
CA SER A 81 13.00 7.74 -20.09
C SER A 81 13.00 8.65 -18.86
N GLU A 82 13.68 9.81 -18.94
CA GLU A 82 13.75 10.78 -17.85
C GLU A 82 12.37 11.38 -17.55
N ILE A 83 11.56 11.68 -18.57
CA ILE A 83 10.19 12.15 -18.36
C ILE A 83 9.32 11.06 -17.71
N MET A 84 9.46 9.80 -18.13
CA MET A 84 8.72 8.68 -17.54
C MET A 84 9.11 8.43 -16.08
N LEU A 85 10.40 8.51 -15.74
CA LEU A 85 10.93 8.23 -14.40
C LEU A 85 10.57 9.30 -13.35
N GLN A 86 10.13 10.48 -13.76
CA GLN A 86 9.62 11.50 -12.83
C GLN A 86 8.51 10.92 -11.94
N GLN A 87 8.78 10.81 -10.64
CA GLN A 87 7.82 10.29 -9.64
C GLN A 87 7.25 8.88 -9.97
N THR A 88 7.97 8.09 -10.77
CA THR A 88 7.53 6.74 -11.19
C THR A 88 8.68 5.75 -11.00
N GLN A 89 8.38 4.55 -10.49
CA GLN A 89 9.39 3.54 -10.19
C GLN A 89 9.93 2.88 -11.47
N VAL A 90 11.24 2.58 -11.48
CA VAL A 90 11.92 1.96 -12.64
C VAL A 90 11.20 0.70 -13.12
N ALA A 91 10.81 -0.20 -12.21
CA ALA A 91 10.13 -1.46 -12.56
C ALA A 91 8.84 -1.23 -13.34
N THR A 92 8.10 -0.17 -13.03
CA THR A 92 6.90 0.21 -13.79
C THR A 92 7.25 0.81 -15.15
N VAL A 93 8.31 1.63 -15.23
CA VAL A 93 8.67 2.36 -16.45
C VAL A 93 9.14 1.44 -17.57
N ILE A 94 9.81 0.31 -17.27
CA ILE A 94 10.35 -0.61 -18.28
C ILE A 94 9.30 -0.99 -19.34
N ASP A 95 8.13 -1.46 -18.93
CA ASP A 95 7.08 -1.91 -19.86
C ASP A 95 6.45 -0.76 -20.65
N TYR A 96 6.36 0.44 -20.06
CA TYR A 96 5.84 1.62 -20.74
C TYR A 96 6.83 2.14 -21.77
N TYR A 97 8.12 2.19 -21.40
CA TYR A 97 9.18 2.60 -22.29
C TYR A 97 9.27 1.70 -23.53
N ASN A 98 9.24 0.37 -23.35
CA ASN A 98 9.32 -0.56 -24.46
C ASN A 98 8.13 -0.41 -25.43
N ARG A 99 6.90 -0.32 -24.92
CA ARG A 99 5.71 -0.08 -25.75
C ARG A 99 5.76 1.28 -26.44
N TRP A 100 6.23 2.31 -25.74
CA TRP A 100 6.39 3.65 -26.28
C TRP A 100 7.40 3.69 -27.42
N MET A 101 8.60 3.15 -27.21
CA MET A 101 9.64 3.10 -28.24
C MET A 101 9.27 2.21 -29.43
N THR A 102 8.40 1.22 -29.24
CA THR A 102 7.84 0.43 -30.35
C THR A 102 6.87 1.26 -31.18
N ALA A 103 6.00 2.05 -30.55
CA ALA A 103 5.00 2.86 -31.23
C ALA A 103 5.56 4.18 -31.80
N PHE A 104 6.54 4.75 -31.12
CA PHE A 104 7.21 6.01 -31.42
C PHE A 104 8.74 5.82 -31.35
N PRO A 105 9.35 5.15 -32.35
CA PRO A 105 10.79 4.84 -32.33
C PRO A 105 11.68 6.09 -32.39
N THR A 106 11.21 7.18 -33.00
CA THR A 106 11.97 8.42 -33.19
C THR A 106 11.17 9.65 -32.76
N ILE A 107 11.85 10.77 -32.51
CA ILE A 107 11.18 12.03 -32.19
C ILE A 107 10.20 12.47 -33.29
N HIS A 108 10.52 12.20 -34.56
CA HIS A 108 9.64 12.46 -35.71
C HIS A 108 8.35 11.64 -35.66
N SER A 109 8.42 10.38 -35.25
CA SER A 109 7.23 9.53 -35.10
C SER A 109 6.33 9.99 -33.96
N LEU A 110 6.90 10.51 -32.87
CA LEU A 110 6.14 11.11 -31.77
C LEU A 110 5.50 12.45 -32.20
N ALA A 111 6.25 13.32 -32.88
CA ALA A 111 5.77 14.63 -33.33
C ALA A 111 4.58 14.51 -34.31
N LYS A 112 4.55 13.46 -35.13
CA LYS A 112 3.45 13.16 -36.07
C LYS A 112 2.23 12.50 -35.42
N ALA A 113 2.35 12.01 -34.19
CA ALA A 113 1.25 11.33 -33.51
C ALA A 113 0.16 12.31 -33.09
N ASP A 114 -1.09 11.83 -33.00
CA ASP A 114 -2.16 12.55 -32.32
C ASP A 114 -2.03 12.42 -30.78
N LEU A 115 -2.61 13.38 -30.06
CA LEU A 115 -2.55 13.41 -28.60
C LEU A 115 -3.33 12.25 -27.95
N GLU A 116 -4.35 11.72 -28.62
CA GLU A 116 -5.16 10.60 -28.10
C GLU A 116 -4.34 9.31 -28.02
N LYS A 117 -3.54 9.00 -29.04
CA LYS A 117 -2.59 7.89 -29.08
C LYS A 117 -1.49 8.06 -28.04
N VAL A 118 -0.96 9.27 -27.87
CA VAL A 118 0.02 9.60 -26.82
C VAL A 118 -0.56 9.32 -25.43
N ASN A 119 -1.77 9.82 -25.15
CA ASN A 119 -2.46 9.60 -23.87
C ASN A 119 -2.79 8.12 -23.65
N THR A 120 -3.13 7.39 -24.70
CA THR A 120 -3.40 5.93 -24.64
C THR A 120 -2.17 5.14 -24.24
N LEU A 121 -1.00 5.45 -24.81
CA LEU A 121 0.25 4.77 -24.44
C LEU A 121 0.75 5.17 -23.04
N TRP A 122 0.46 6.39 -22.59
CA TRP A 122 0.78 6.87 -21.25
C TRP A 122 -0.22 6.43 -20.16
N ALA A 123 -1.37 5.89 -20.55
CA ALA A 123 -2.46 5.54 -19.65
C ALA A 123 -2.01 4.57 -18.55
N GLY A 124 -2.08 5.03 -17.30
CA GLY A 124 -1.67 4.28 -16.12
C GLY A 124 -0.34 4.73 -15.49
N LEU A 125 0.49 5.51 -16.20
CA LEU A 125 1.77 6.03 -15.65
C LEU A 125 1.57 7.23 -14.71
N GLY A 126 0.41 7.89 -14.78
CA GLY A 126 0.09 9.08 -14.00
C GLY A 126 0.76 10.37 -14.53
N TYR A 127 0.32 11.52 -14.01
CA TYR A 127 0.80 12.85 -14.42
C TYR A 127 0.82 13.05 -15.95
N TYR A 128 -0.35 12.96 -16.56
CA TYR A 128 -0.54 13.00 -18.03
C TYR A 128 -0.04 14.27 -18.70
N SER A 129 0.08 15.38 -17.96
CA SER A 129 0.71 16.61 -18.45
C SER A 129 2.15 16.39 -18.91
N ARG A 130 2.85 15.38 -18.36
CA ARG A 130 4.20 14.99 -18.82
C ARG A 130 4.19 14.47 -20.25
N ALA A 131 3.23 13.60 -20.60
CA ALA A 131 3.09 13.05 -21.93
C ALA A 131 2.76 14.14 -22.96
N LYS A 132 1.82 15.03 -22.60
CA LYS A 132 1.43 16.17 -23.42
C LYS A 132 2.62 17.11 -23.69
N ARG A 133 3.37 17.50 -22.64
CA ARG A 133 4.55 18.36 -22.79
C ARG A 133 5.67 17.70 -23.60
N LEU A 134 5.89 16.40 -23.41
CA LEU A 134 6.84 15.61 -24.20
C LEU A 134 6.46 15.61 -25.69
N TRP A 135 5.17 15.44 -26.00
CA TRP A 135 4.65 15.54 -27.37
C TRP A 135 4.75 16.95 -27.96
N GLU A 136 4.35 17.98 -27.21
CA GLU A 136 4.51 19.39 -27.61
C GLU A 136 5.98 19.74 -27.88
N GLY A 137 6.88 19.28 -27.00
CA GLY A 137 8.32 19.46 -27.19
C GLY A 137 8.85 18.71 -28.39
N ALA A 138 8.39 17.48 -28.66
CA ALA A 138 8.80 16.74 -29.85
C ALA A 138 8.39 17.48 -31.13
N LYS A 139 7.18 18.05 -31.16
CA LYS A 139 6.73 18.89 -32.28
C LYS A 139 7.61 20.12 -32.47
N LYS A 140 7.91 20.86 -31.38
CA LYS A 140 8.80 22.03 -31.42
C LYS A 140 10.19 21.67 -31.94
N ILE A 141 10.78 20.59 -31.43
CA ILE A 141 12.15 20.18 -31.79
C ILE A 141 12.23 19.71 -33.24
N VAL A 142 11.20 19.04 -33.76
CA VAL A 142 11.14 18.70 -35.19
C VAL A 142 10.98 19.94 -36.06
N SER A 143 10.17 20.93 -35.65
CA SER A 143 9.93 22.12 -36.47
C SER A 143 11.04 23.15 -36.44
N GLU A 144 11.69 23.35 -35.29
CA GLU A 144 12.64 24.44 -35.06
C GLU A 144 14.10 23.98 -34.99
N PHE A 145 14.36 22.70 -34.69
CA PHE A 145 15.70 22.16 -34.46
C PHE A 145 16.00 20.92 -35.33
N ASP A 146 15.24 20.71 -36.41
CA ASP A 146 15.44 19.59 -37.36
C ASP A 146 15.46 18.22 -36.66
N GLY A 147 14.64 18.05 -35.62
CA GLY A 147 14.56 16.81 -34.84
C GLY A 147 15.74 16.59 -33.89
N ARG A 148 16.65 17.54 -33.74
CA ARG A 148 17.83 17.42 -32.86
C ARG A 148 17.62 18.22 -31.58
N LEU A 149 17.67 17.54 -30.43
CA LEU A 149 17.65 18.22 -29.14
C LEU A 149 18.92 19.09 -28.97
N PRO A 150 18.82 20.29 -28.36
CA PRO A 150 19.99 21.08 -27.99
C PRO A 150 21.01 20.26 -27.19
N ASN A 151 22.29 20.52 -27.41
CA ASN A 151 23.38 19.70 -26.88
C ASN A 151 23.89 20.13 -25.50
N ASN A 152 23.28 21.15 -24.90
CA ASN A 152 23.64 21.69 -23.60
C ASN A 152 22.41 21.90 -22.71
N ALA A 153 22.61 21.81 -21.40
CA ALA A 153 21.55 21.86 -20.40
C ALA A 153 20.82 23.20 -20.39
N GLN A 154 21.53 24.31 -20.60
CA GLN A 154 20.92 25.65 -20.58
C GLN A 154 19.88 25.80 -21.70
N GLU A 155 20.23 25.43 -22.93
CA GLU A 155 19.31 25.48 -24.07
C GLU A 155 18.22 24.41 -23.98
N LEU A 156 18.53 23.20 -23.52
CA LEU A 156 17.51 22.18 -23.26
C LEU A 156 16.42 22.69 -22.31
N GLN A 157 16.83 23.33 -21.21
CA GLN A 157 15.90 23.88 -20.23
C GLN A 157 15.11 25.08 -20.78
N ARG A 158 15.74 25.93 -21.59
CA ARG A 158 15.10 27.13 -22.16
C ARG A 158 14.12 26.78 -23.27
N GLU A 159 14.49 25.85 -24.14
CA GLU A 159 13.80 25.62 -25.41
C GLU A 159 12.79 24.49 -25.35
N VAL A 160 12.98 23.46 -24.53
CA VAL A 160 12.16 22.24 -24.59
C VAL A 160 11.02 22.27 -23.55
N PRO A 161 9.75 22.30 -23.98
CA PRO A 161 8.60 22.26 -23.09
C PRO A 161 8.64 21.08 -22.10
N GLY A 162 8.46 21.37 -20.81
CA GLY A 162 8.44 20.36 -19.76
C GLY A 162 9.82 19.83 -19.33
N VAL A 163 10.91 20.32 -19.92
CA VAL A 163 12.28 20.05 -19.46
C VAL A 163 12.67 21.09 -18.42
N GLY A 164 12.83 20.65 -17.17
CA GLY A 164 13.40 21.45 -16.10
C GLY A 164 14.90 21.20 -15.92
N ARG A 165 15.52 21.92 -14.97
CA ARG A 165 16.96 21.82 -14.63
C ARG A 165 17.48 20.38 -14.50
N TYR A 166 16.72 19.51 -13.82
CA TYR A 166 17.03 18.08 -13.69
C TYR A 166 17.12 17.36 -15.04
N THR A 167 16.06 17.41 -15.86
CA THR A 167 15.99 16.67 -17.12
C THR A 167 17.00 17.22 -18.13
N ALA A 168 17.21 18.53 -18.14
CA ALA A 168 18.23 19.17 -18.96
C ALA A 168 19.64 18.64 -18.61
N GLY A 169 20.01 18.67 -17.32
CA GLY A 169 21.29 18.15 -16.87
C GLY A 169 21.45 16.64 -17.14
N ALA A 170 20.38 15.87 -16.99
CA ALA A 170 20.40 14.42 -17.24
C ALA A 170 20.66 14.12 -18.71
N VAL A 171 19.88 14.70 -19.63
CA VAL A 171 20.07 14.50 -21.07
C VAL A 171 21.45 15.00 -21.51
N ALA A 172 21.85 16.20 -21.06
CA ALA A 172 23.11 16.80 -21.47
C ALA A 172 24.35 16.02 -21.01
N SER A 173 24.37 15.58 -19.74
CA SER A 173 25.49 14.81 -19.21
C SER A 173 25.53 13.37 -19.76
N ILE A 174 24.38 12.71 -19.90
CA ILE A 174 24.30 11.31 -20.36
C ILE A 174 24.61 11.18 -21.85
N VAL A 175 24.10 12.11 -22.67
CA VAL A 175 24.18 11.99 -24.13
C VAL A 175 25.33 12.81 -24.68
N PHE A 176 25.34 14.11 -24.39
CA PHE A 176 26.29 15.03 -24.99
C PHE A 176 27.63 15.07 -24.22
N GLY A 177 27.64 14.61 -22.97
CA GLY A 177 28.85 14.58 -22.13
C GLY A 177 29.19 15.94 -21.53
N GLU A 178 28.19 16.83 -21.40
CA GLU A 178 28.37 18.09 -20.69
C GLU A 178 28.58 17.82 -19.19
N ALA A 179 29.59 18.47 -18.60
CA ALA A 179 29.90 18.38 -17.17
C ALA A 179 28.92 19.21 -16.33
N THR A 180 27.66 18.78 -16.31
CA THR A 180 26.56 19.46 -15.63
C THR A 180 25.95 18.57 -14.54
N PRO A 181 25.59 19.12 -13.36
CA PRO A 181 25.02 18.34 -12.28
C PRO A 181 23.59 17.87 -12.56
N VAL A 182 23.20 16.81 -11.86
CA VAL A 182 21.83 16.32 -11.81
C VAL A 182 21.44 16.09 -10.36
N VAL A 183 20.33 16.71 -9.93
CA VAL A 183 19.85 16.60 -8.55
C VAL A 183 18.38 16.17 -8.54
N ASP A 184 18.12 14.96 -8.07
CA ASP A 184 16.79 14.42 -7.78
C ASP A 184 16.63 14.11 -6.28
N GLY A 185 15.50 13.51 -5.89
CA GLY A 185 15.27 13.09 -4.51
C GLY A 185 16.25 12.01 -4.00
N ASN A 186 16.88 11.24 -4.90
CA ASN A 186 17.92 10.27 -4.53
C ASN A 186 19.24 10.99 -4.26
N VAL A 187 19.67 11.88 -5.15
CA VAL A 187 20.88 12.69 -5.01
C VAL A 187 20.80 13.61 -3.79
N ILE A 188 19.67 14.30 -3.56
CA ILE A 188 19.45 15.10 -2.35
C ILE A 188 19.68 14.25 -1.09
N ARG A 189 19.13 13.04 -1.05
CA ARG A 189 19.30 12.15 0.10
C ARG A 189 20.76 11.72 0.27
N VAL A 190 21.44 11.36 -0.81
CA VAL A 190 22.86 11.00 -0.78
C VAL A 190 23.70 12.18 -0.26
N LEU A 191 23.56 13.36 -0.86
CA LEU A 191 24.32 14.56 -0.51
C LEU A 191 24.03 15.03 0.92
N SER A 192 22.76 15.04 1.33
CA SER A 192 22.38 15.42 2.70
C SER A 192 23.03 14.53 3.75
N ARG A 193 23.21 13.23 3.47
CA ARG A 193 23.89 12.29 4.38
C ARG A 193 25.40 12.42 4.27
N TRP A 194 25.92 12.52 3.05
CA TRP A 194 27.35 12.61 2.79
C TRP A 194 27.98 13.86 3.41
N ARG A 195 27.26 14.97 3.43
CA ARG A 195 27.69 16.25 4.05
C ARG A 195 26.95 16.60 5.35
N ALA A 196 26.13 15.69 5.88
CA ALA A 196 25.33 15.87 7.10
C ALA A 196 24.56 17.21 7.14
N ILE A 197 23.83 17.52 6.08
CA ILE A 197 23.03 18.75 5.93
C ILE A 197 21.66 18.54 6.60
N HIS A 198 21.49 19.06 7.81
CA HIS A 198 20.26 18.97 8.59
C HIS A 198 19.31 20.14 8.28
N ALA A 199 18.79 20.18 7.06
CA ALA A 199 17.91 21.27 6.60
C ALA A 199 16.72 20.73 5.82
N ASP A 200 15.61 21.48 5.81
CA ASP A 200 14.46 21.20 4.93
C ASP A 200 14.93 21.17 3.44
N PRO A 201 14.85 20.01 2.77
CA PRO A 201 15.34 19.85 1.39
C PRO A 201 14.46 20.53 0.33
N LYS A 202 13.37 21.21 0.73
CA LYS A 202 12.48 21.95 -0.15
C LYS A 202 12.68 23.48 -0.07
N LYS A 203 13.40 23.98 0.94
CA LYS A 203 13.75 25.41 1.02
C LYS A 203 14.68 25.76 -0.14
N ALA A 204 14.46 26.91 -0.78
CA ALA A 204 15.21 27.33 -1.97
C ALA A 204 16.74 27.36 -1.72
N LYS A 205 17.18 27.96 -0.60
CA LYS A 205 18.61 28.00 -0.20
C LYS A 205 19.23 26.59 -0.12
N THR A 206 18.50 25.65 0.49
CA THR A 206 18.95 24.25 0.62
C THR A 206 18.99 23.52 -0.72
N VAL A 207 18.01 23.76 -1.58
CA VAL A 207 17.98 23.17 -2.93
C VAL A 207 19.18 23.65 -3.74
N GLU A 208 19.47 24.95 -3.74
CA GLU A 208 20.63 25.50 -4.44
C GLU A 208 21.96 24.97 -3.90
N LEU A 209 22.09 24.82 -2.58
CA LEU A 209 23.27 24.17 -1.97
C LEU A 209 23.50 22.74 -2.51
N PHE A 210 22.45 21.93 -2.66
CA PHE A 210 22.60 20.60 -3.25
C PHE A 210 23.05 20.65 -4.70
N TRP A 211 22.58 21.64 -5.47
CA TRP A 211 23.02 21.87 -6.84
C TRP A 211 24.48 22.32 -6.91
N GLU A 212 24.92 23.20 -6.01
CA GLU A 212 26.32 23.65 -5.90
C GLU A 212 27.26 22.51 -5.53
N ILE A 213 26.89 21.70 -4.53
CA ILE A 213 27.67 20.52 -4.14
C ILE A 213 27.73 19.52 -5.30
N ALA A 214 26.59 19.24 -5.97
CA ALA A 214 26.59 18.36 -7.12
C ALA A 214 27.49 18.89 -8.25
N ALA A 215 27.44 20.20 -8.53
CA ALA A 215 28.26 20.84 -9.55
C ALA A 215 29.76 20.72 -9.23
N SER A 216 30.13 20.84 -7.95
CA SER A 216 31.54 20.79 -7.54
C SER A 216 32.16 19.39 -7.70
N ILE A 217 31.35 18.33 -7.58
CA ILE A 217 31.81 16.94 -7.61
C ILE A 217 31.63 16.23 -8.97
N VAL A 218 30.83 16.75 -9.89
CA VAL A 218 30.68 16.14 -11.22
C VAL A 218 32.02 16.19 -11.96
N PRO A 219 32.52 15.05 -12.48
CA PRO A 219 33.77 15.01 -13.23
C PRO A 219 33.60 15.54 -14.65
N GLU A 220 34.64 16.18 -15.19
CA GLU A 220 34.71 16.51 -16.62
C GLU A 220 34.76 15.24 -17.49
N SER A 221 35.29 14.15 -16.94
CA SER A 221 35.32 12.84 -17.59
C SER A 221 34.12 11.99 -17.17
N ASN A 222 33.32 11.56 -18.15
CA ASN A 222 32.13 10.71 -17.95
C ASN A 222 31.06 11.29 -16.98
N PRO A 223 30.65 12.57 -17.12
CA PRO A 223 29.69 13.20 -16.21
C PRO A 223 28.33 12.46 -16.17
N GLY A 224 27.88 11.92 -17.30
CA GLY A 224 26.65 11.13 -17.38
C GLY A 224 26.65 9.86 -16.54
N ASP A 225 27.77 9.13 -16.51
CA ASP A 225 27.91 7.93 -15.68
C ASP A 225 27.97 8.31 -14.19
N PHE A 226 28.65 9.40 -13.85
CA PHE A 226 28.71 9.90 -12.48
C PHE A 226 27.33 10.30 -11.96
N ASN A 227 26.56 11.07 -12.73
CA ASN A 227 25.20 11.46 -12.38
C ASN A 227 24.29 10.22 -12.21
N GLN A 228 24.37 9.26 -13.13
CA GLN A 228 23.63 8.01 -13.00
C GLN A 228 24.07 7.19 -11.79
N ALA A 229 25.35 7.19 -11.45
CA ALA A 229 25.88 6.52 -10.27
C ALA A 229 25.36 7.14 -8.97
N MET A 230 25.29 8.47 -8.88
CA MET A 230 24.71 9.17 -7.74
C MET A 230 23.23 8.79 -7.54
N MET A 231 22.45 8.77 -8.63
CA MET A 231 21.04 8.33 -8.60
C MET A 231 20.91 6.85 -8.19
N GLU A 232 21.74 5.98 -8.76
CA GLU A 232 21.74 4.54 -8.48
C GLU A 232 22.13 4.24 -7.03
N LEU A 233 23.13 4.96 -6.50
CA LEU A 233 23.56 4.85 -5.11
C LEU A 233 22.42 5.17 -4.16
N GLY A 234 21.71 6.28 -4.40
CA GLY A 234 20.52 6.64 -3.63
C GLY A 234 19.42 5.58 -3.75
N ALA A 235 19.19 5.04 -4.95
CA ALA A 235 18.14 4.07 -5.19
C ALA A 235 18.40 2.69 -4.54
N ARG A 236 19.65 2.26 -4.39
CA ARG A 236 20.00 0.88 -4.01
C ARG A 236 20.73 0.72 -2.69
N VAL A 237 21.54 1.69 -2.30
CA VAL A 237 22.43 1.56 -1.12
C VAL A 237 22.04 2.59 -0.06
N CYS A 238 22.04 3.87 -0.42
CA CYS A 238 21.66 4.97 0.44
C CYS A 238 20.14 5.17 0.43
N VAL A 239 19.39 4.11 0.72
CA VAL A 239 17.92 4.07 0.67
C VAL A 239 17.27 4.84 1.83
N PRO A 240 15.97 5.22 1.74
CA PRO A 240 15.31 6.04 2.75
C PRO A 240 15.37 5.48 4.18
N GLN A 241 15.14 4.17 4.34
CA GLN A 241 15.21 3.46 5.62
C GLN A 241 16.27 2.37 5.53
N ASN A 242 16.99 2.13 6.63
CA ASN A 242 18.04 1.10 6.74
C ASN A 242 19.07 1.14 5.59
N PRO A 243 19.74 2.28 5.34
CA PRO A 243 20.78 2.36 4.29
C PRO A 243 21.93 1.41 4.59
N ASN A 244 22.48 0.77 3.55
CA ASN A 244 23.58 -0.18 3.70
C ASN A 244 24.93 0.54 3.69
N CYS A 245 25.19 1.33 4.75
CA CYS A 245 26.38 2.17 4.84
C CYS A 245 27.69 1.37 4.77
N ASN A 246 27.71 0.13 5.25
CA ASN A 246 28.90 -0.74 5.23
C ASN A 246 29.29 -1.19 3.81
N GLN A 247 28.35 -1.17 2.87
CA GLN A 247 28.58 -1.49 1.45
C GLN A 247 28.57 -0.24 0.57
N CYS A 248 28.50 0.95 1.17
CA CYS A 248 28.47 2.20 0.42
C CYS A 248 29.87 2.55 -0.07
N PRO A 249 30.08 2.75 -1.38
CA PRO A 249 31.41 3.05 -1.94
C PRO A 249 32.00 4.37 -1.43
N ILE A 250 31.14 5.29 -0.95
CA ILE A 250 31.53 6.64 -0.52
C ILE A 250 31.39 6.82 1.00
N SER A 251 31.34 5.72 1.77
CA SER A 251 31.12 5.76 3.22
C SER A 251 32.24 6.46 4.00
N ASN A 252 33.47 6.41 3.51
CA ASN A 252 34.66 6.90 4.23
C ASN A 252 34.55 8.39 4.57
N ASN A 253 34.04 9.20 3.64
CA ASN A 253 33.85 10.65 3.81
C ASN A 253 32.38 11.02 4.03
N CYS A 254 31.54 10.06 4.45
CA CYS A 254 30.13 10.32 4.73
C CYS A 254 29.98 10.88 6.15
N HIS A 255 29.74 12.19 6.26
CA HIS A 255 29.66 12.89 7.55
C HIS A 255 28.60 12.28 8.47
N ALA A 256 27.40 11.97 7.96
CA ALA A 256 26.35 11.37 8.79
C ALA A 256 26.74 9.97 9.31
N PHE A 257 27.47 9.18 8.52
CA PHE A 257 27.93 7.86 8.96
C PHE A 257 29.06 7.97 9.99
N ASN A 258 30.02 8.87 9.75
CA ASN A 258 31.12 9.15 10.66
C ASN A 258 30.64 9.73 12.00
N GLN A 259 29.61 10.59 11.97
CA GLN A 259 28.92 11.07 13.17
C GLN A 259 28.39 9.90 14.02
N LEU A 260 27.67 8.96 13.40
CA LEU A 260 27.13 7.77 14.09
C LEU A 260 28.24 6.88 14.68
N GLN A 261 29.29 6.62 13.90
CA GLN A 261 30.42 5.78 14.35
C GLN A 261 31.17 6.42 15.51
N LEU A 262 31.43 7.73 15.43
CA LEU A 262 32.13 8.47 16.46
C LEU A 262 31.30 8.54 17.74
N TYR A 263 30.00 8.84 17.64
CA TYR A 263 29.09 8.81 18.79
C TYR A 263 29.15 7.45 19.50
N LYS A 264 29.01 6.35 18.75
CA LYS A 264 29.10 4.97 19.31
C LYS A 264 30.44 4.71 20.01
N SER A 265 31.54 5.19 19.44
CA SER A 265 32.87 5.06 20.04
C SER A 265 33.00 5.86 21.35
N LEU A 266 32.55 7.12 21.36
CA LEU A 266 32.62 8.00 22.52
C LEU A 266 31.73 7.52 23.67
N SER A 267 30.53 7.03 23.35
CA SER A 267 29.60 6.44 24.33
C SER A 267 30.19 5.18 24.99
N LYS A 268 30.84 4.30 24.21
CA LYS A 268 31.53 3.12 24.76
C LYS A 268 32.70 3.48 25.68
N ASN A 269 33.41 4.57 25.39
CA ASN A 269 34.57 5.03 26.16
C ASN A 269 34.20 5.89 27.38
N GLY A 270 32.89 6.05 27.70
CA GLY A 270 32.44 6.83 28.85
C GLY A 270 32.67 8.34 28.74
N PHE A 271 32.91 8.87 27.52
CA PHE A 271 33.30 10.26 27.30
C PHE A 271 32.17 11.26 27.56
N PHE A 272 30.91 10.84 27.45
CA PHE A 272 29.73 11.70 27.65
C PHE A 272 29.24 11.79 29.10
N ASN A 273 30.12 11.59 30.09
CA ASN A 273 29.76 11.57 31.51
C ASN A 273 29.20 12.93 31.99
N GLU A 274 27.93 12.97 32.39
CA GLU A 274 27.13 14.18 32.66
C GLU A 274 27.67 15.08 33.77
N LYS A 275 28.50 14.55 34.67
CA LYS A 275 28.95 15.24 35.90
C LYS A 275 29.97 16.38 35.68
N LYS A 276 30.42 16.63 34.44
CA LYS A 276 31.44 17.67 34.14
C LYS A 276 31.10 18.49 32.89
N ARG A 277 29.96 19.18 32.88
CA ARG A 277 29.70 20.19 31.83
C ARG A 277 29.46 21.58 32.44
N LYS A 278 30.37 22.50 32.13
CA LYS A 278 30.00 23.92 32.01
C LYS A 278 29.09 24.02 30.78
N GLN A 279 27.97 24.71 30.88
CA GLN A 279 27.21 25.17 29.71
C GLN A 279 28.20 25.89 28.79
N MET A 280 28.53 25.27 27.66
CA MET A 280 29.16 25.99 26.56
C MET A 280 27.99 26.61 25.82
N GLU A 281 27.78 27.91 26.01
CA GLU A 281 26.99 28.73 25.11
C GLU A 281 27.77 28.80 23.78
N SER A 282 27.61 27.80 22.92
CA SER A 282 28.07 27.91 21.54
C SER A 282 26.87 28.30 20.69
N GLU A 283 26.91 29.50 20.11
CA GLU A 283 25.93 29.91 19.11
C GLU A 283 25.99 28.93 17.92
N HIS A 284 24.83 28.47 17.45
CA HIS A 284 24.81 27.68 16.22
C HIS A 284 25.06 28.60 15.04
N GLU A 285 26.29 28.61 14.51
CA GLU A 285 26.69 29.52 13.44
C GLU A 285 26.42 28.98 12.02
N CYS A 286 25.87 27.77 11.87
CA CYS A 286 25.48 27.24 10.56
C CYS A 286 24.19 27.90 10.08
N GLU A 287 24.26 28.65 8.99
CA GLU A 287 23.08 29.30 8.40
C GLU A 287 22.27 28.39 7.47
N ILE A 288 22.69 27.14 7.34
CA ILE A 288 22.10 26.13 6.45
C ILE A 288 21.22 25.18 7.26
N CYS A 289 21.76 24.65 8.35
CA CYS A 289 21.08 23.66 9.18
C CYS A 289 20.06 24.30 10.11
N ASP A 290 18.97 23.59 10.37
CA ASP A 290 18.00 23.98 11.38
C ASP A 290 18.58 23.70 12.78
N GLU A 291 18.44 24.67 13.70
CA GLU A 291 19.01 24.61 15.04
C GLU A 291 18.42 23.49 15.90
N ILE A 292 19.29 22.82 16.66
CA ILE A 292 18.92 21.76 17.60
C ILE A 292 19.05 22.29 19.03
N GLN A 293 17.90 22.53 19.68
CA GLN A 293 17.85 23.15 21.01
C GLN A 293 18.10 22.16 22.16
N SER A 294 17.91 20.86 21.92
CA SER A 294 18.05 19.80 22.93
C SER A 294 19.20 18.83 22.62
N ASP A 295 19.78 18.25 23.67
CA ASP A 295 20.84 17.27 23.51
C ASP A 295 20.31 16.00 22.81
N LEU A 296 21.06 15.52 21.83
CA LEU A 296 20.67 14.37 21.01
C LEU A 296 20.95 13.03 21.71
N ASN A 297 20.02 12.09 21.53
CA ASN A 297 20.19 10.67 21.88
C ASN A 297 20.87 9.89 20.73
N GLU A 298 21.11 8.59 20.90
CA GLU A 298 21.78 7.75 19.89
C GLU A 298 21.06 7.76 18.54
N ASP A 299 19.73 7.58 18.54
CA ASP A 299 18.91 7.54 17.33
C ASP A 299 18.96 8.83 16.53
N ALA A 300 19.20 9.95 17.20
CA ALA A 300 19.38 11.23 16.55
C ALA A 300 20.73 11.37 15.81
N TYR A 301 21.70 10.48 16.01
CA TYR A 301 22.90 10.39 15.15
C TYR A 301 22.71 9.42 13.98
N ALA A 302 21.55 8.77 13.85
CA ALA A 302 21.29 7.87 12.75
C ALA A 302 21.40 8.62 11.41
N VAL A 303 22.01 7.97 10.42
CA VAL A 303 22.13 8.50 9.05
C VAL A 303 20.76 8.87 8.45
N THR A 304 19.69 8.20 8.89
CA THR A 304 18.30 8.46 8.49
C THR A 304 17.71 9.75 9.03
N ARG A 305 18.40 10.48 9.91
CA ARG A 305 18.06 11.86 10.29
C ARG A 305 18.23 12.85 9.13
N TYR A 306 19.05 12.49 8.14
CA TYR A 306 19.32 13.31 6.96
C TYR A 306 18.63 12.74 5.70
N PRO A 307 17.98 13.58 4.88
CA PRO A 307 17.70 15.01 5.12
C PRO A 307 16.61 15.19 6.19
N LEU A 308 16.41 16.43 6.66
CA LEU A 308 15.35 16.73 7.62
C LEU A 308 13.97 16.30 7.06
N LYS A 309 13.23 15.51 7.84
CA LYS A 309 11.90 15.07 7.47
C LYS A 309 10.91 16.22 7.65
N VAL A 310 10.33 16.66 6.53
CA VAL A 310 9.26 17.67 6.54
C VAL A 310 7.91 16.98 6.61
N GLU A 311 7.09 17.34 7.59
CA GLU A 311 5.71 16.85 7.69
C GLU A 311 4.91 17.26 6.45
N LYS A 312 4.22 16.29 5.86
CA LYS A 312 3.34 16.54 4.71
C LYS A 312 1.95 16.89 5.22
N LYS A 313 1.41 18.03 4.76
CA LYS A 313 -0.01 18.35 4.97
C LYS A 313 -0.89 17.21 4.41
N PRO A 314 -1.99 16.84 5.10
CA PRO A 314 -2.90 15.84 4.58
C PRO A 314 -3.52 16.29 3.25
N PRO A 315 -3.80 15.35 2.31
CA PRO A 315 -4.48 15.69 1.07
C PRO A 315 -5.88 16.20 1.37
N ARG A 316 -6.35 17.19 0.58
CA ARG A 316 -7.71 17.71 0.72
C ARG A 316 -8.74 16.68 0.23
N ASP A 317 -9.88 16.59 0.89
CA ASP A 317 -10.98 15.73 0.46
C ASP A 317 -11.83 16.43 -0.61
N GLU A 318 -12.16 15.70 -1.68
CA GLU A 318 -13.08 16.14 -2.73
C GLU A 318 -14.04 14.98 -3.06
N GLU A 319 -15.33 15.29 -3.22
CA GLU A 319 -16.36 14.31 -3.58
C GLU A 319 -16.97 14.66 -4.93
N CYS A 320 -17.29 13.65 -5.75
CA CYS A 320 -17.95 13.84 -7.03
C CYS A 320 -18.93 12.70 -7.32
N ALA A 321 -20.07 13.02 -7.94
CA ALA A 321 -21.02 12.04 -8.45
C ALA A 321 -20.65 11.67 -9.90
N VAL A 322 -20.59 10.38 -10.20
CA VAL A 322 -20.22 9.85 -11.51
C VAL A 322 -21.36 9.00 -12.06
N SER A 323 -21.82 9.32 -13.27
CA SER A 323 -22.90 8.60 -13.93
C SER A 323 -22.35 7.78 -15.09
N ILE A 324 -22.43 6.45 -14.98
CA ILE A 324 -22.24 5.55 -16.12
C ILE A 324 -23.57 5.50 -16.86
N VAL A 325 -23.66 6.24 -17.96
CA VAL A 325 -24.88 6.34 -18.77
C VAL A 325 -24.83 5.28 -19.86
N GLU A 326 -25.79 4.36 -19.82
CA GLU A 326 -26.00 3.32 -20.81
C GLU A 326 -27.25 3.63 -21.63
N ARG A 327 -27.07 3.75 -22.94
CA ARG A 327 -28.15 3.91 -23.89
C ARG A 327 -28.52 2.55 -24.48
N ILE A 328 -29.77 2.13 -24.23
CA ILE A 328 -30.36 0.93 -24.83
C ILE A 328 -30.90 1.30 -26.21
N ARG A 329 -30.52 0.52 -27.23
CA ARG A 329 -30.95 0.71 -28.62
C ARG A 329 -32.09 -0.26 -28.94
N SER A 330 -33.21 0.26 -29.43
CA SER A 330 -34.41 -0.56 -29.72
C SER A 330 -34.22 -1.53 -30.90
N ASN A 331 -33.14 -1.40 -31.66
CA ASN A 331 -32.87 -2.13 -32.90
C ASN A 331 -32.12 -3.47 -32.67
N GLY A 332 -31.91 -3.89 -31.42
CA GLY A 332 -31.16 -5.11 -31.08
C GLY A 332 -29.63 -4.98 -31.15
N ASN A 333 -29.12 -3.79 -31.47
CA ASN A 333 -27.69 -3.48 -31.43
C ASN A 333 -27.17 -3.34 -30.00
N ASP A 334 -25.88 -3.58 -29.79
CA ASP A 334 -25.23 -3.49 -28.48
C ASP A 334 -25.50 -2.13 -27.78
N PRO A 335 -25.57 -2.06 -26.46
CA PRO A 335 -25.72 -0.78 -25.77
C PRO A 335 -24.49 0.13 -26.00
N LEU A 336 -24.73 1.44 -26.02
CA LEU A 336 -23.69 2.46 -26.10
C LEU A 336 -23.51 3.17 -24.75
N TYR A 337 -22.29 3.60 -24.47
CA TYR A 337 -21.91 4.27 -23.24
C TYR A 337 -21.40 5.67 -23.51
N LEU A 338 -21.86 6.63 -22.72
CA LEU A 338 -21.43 8.02 -22.84
C LEU A 338 -20.09 8.25 -22.14
N ILE A 339 -19.16 8.84 -22.88
CA ILE A 339 -17.93 9.42 -22.34
C ILE A 339 -17.74 10.84 -22.86
N SER A 340 -17.07 11.68 -22.08
CA SER A 340 -16.68 13.02 -22.50
C SER A 340 -15.22 13.31 -22.22
N LYS A 341 -14.65 14.19 -23.02
CA LYS A 341 -13.25 14.61 -22.91
C LYS A 341 -13.13 15.71 -21.86
N ARG A 342 -12.16 15.57 -20.96
CA ARG A 342 -11.82 16.62 -19.98
C ARG A 342 -11.15 17.80 -20.68
N PRO A 343 -11.28 19.03 -20.12
CA PRO A 343 -10.59 20.20 -20.65
C PRO A 343 -9.08 19.98 -20.85
N GLU A 344 -8.47 20.74 -21.75
CA GLU A 344 -7.04 20.64 -22.09
C GLU A 344 -6.10 21.16 -20.99
N THR A 345 -6.66 21.71 -19.91
CA THR A 345 -5.96 22.21 -18.72
C THR A 345 -6.59 21.66 -17.43
N GLY A 346 -5.83 21.68 -16.32
CA GLY A 346 -6.32 21.24 -15.01
C GLY A 346 -6.12 19.74 -14.74
N LEU A 347 -6.86 19.23 -13.74
CA LEU A 347 -6.72 17.84 -13.28
C LEU A 347 -7.16 16.85 -14.36
N LEU A 348 -6.28 15.91 -14.70
CA LEU A 348 -6.53 14.84 -15.68
C LEU A 348 -6.86 15.37 -17.09
N ALA A 349 -6.23 16.48 -17.47
CA ALA A 349 -6.47 17.19 -18.72
C ALA A 349 -6.38 16.28 -19.97
N GLY A 350 -7.34 16.44 -20.90
CA GLY A 350 -7.40 15.75 -22.19
C GLY A 350 -7.74 14.26 -22.14
N LEU A 351 -8.03 13.69 -20.96
CA LEU A 351 -8.49 12.30 -20.82
C LEU A 351 -10.01 12.19 -20.99
N TRP A 352 -10.46 11.00 -21.40
CA TRP A 352 -11.88 10.67 -21.41
C TRP A 352 -12.38 10.37 -20.00
N GLU A 353 -13.64 10.68 -19.72
CA GLU A 353 -14.30 10.37 -18.46
C GLU A 353 -15.77 10.06 -18.62
N PHE A 354 -16.35 9.46 -17.59
CA PHE A 354 -17.81 9.40 -17.44
C PHE A 354 -18.33 10.78 -17.03
N PRO A 355 -19.57 11.15 -17.40
CA PRO A 355 -20.24 12.33 -16.86
C PRO A 355 -20.08 12.41 -15.34
N SER A 356 -19.48 13.50 -14.86
CA SER A 356 -19.20 13.70 -13.45
C SER A 356 -19.51 15.12 -12.99
N VAL A 357 -19.99 15.23 -11.75
CA VAL A 357 -20.34 16.50 -11.09
C VAL A 357 -19.61 16.58 -9.76
N GLU A 358 -18.91 17.69 -9.53
CA GLU A 358 -18.24 17.98 -8.27
C GLU A 358 -19.26 18.36 -7.20
N LEU A 359 -19.21 17.70 -6.04
CA LEU A 359 -20.17 17.91 -4.96
C LEU A 359 -19.63 18.95 -3.99
N THR A 360 -20.40 19.99 -3.73
CA THR A 360 -20.01 21.09 -2.81
C THR A 360 -20.20 20.76 -1.34
N SER A 361 -21.02 19.75 -1.02
CA SER A 361 -21.33 19.34 0.35
C SER A 361 -20.99 17.86 0.59
N PRO A 362 -20.11 17.54 1.55
CA PRO A 362 -19.83 16.16 1.93
C PRO A 362 -21.09 15.47 2.49
N ASN A 363 -21.28 14.18 2.20
CA ASN A 363 -22.40 13.34 2.70
C ASN A 363 -23.80 13.62 2.09
N THR A 364 -23.87 14.10 0.84
CA THR A 364 -25.15 14.13 0.12
C THR A 364 -25.73 12.71 0.00
N ASN A 365 -27.02 12.52 0.29
CA ASN A 365 -27.68 11.22 0.11
C ASN A 365 -27.87 10.89 -1.39
N TYR A 366 -28.16 9.63 -1.73
CA TYR A 366 -28.28 9.21 -3.14
C TYR A 366 -29.32 10.01 -3.92
N SER A 367 -30.47 10.33 -3.29
CA SER A 367 -31.53 11.12 -3.93
C SER A 367 -31.03 12.48 -4.41
N ALA A 368 -30.35 13.23 -3.53
CA ALA A 368 -29.77 14.53 -3.88
C ALA A 368 -28.74 14.42 -5.02
N ARG A 369 -27.82 13.45 -4.94
CA ARG A 369 -26.81 13.22 -5.99
C ARG A 369 -27.46 12.87 -7.33
N SER A 370 -28.45 11.99 -7.33
CA SER A 370 -29.13 11.56 -8.57
C SER A 370 -29.91 12.68 -9.26
N LEU A 371 -30.44 13.64 -8.49
CA LEU A 371 -31.09 14.83 -9.03
C LEU A 371 -30.05 15.76 -9.70
N GLU A 372 -28.92 15.98 -9.04
CA GLU A 372 -27.84 16.81 -9.55
C GLU A 372 -27.24 16.24 -10.84
N THR A 373 -27.00 14.92 -10.90
CA THR A 373 -26.55 14.27 -12.13
C THR A 373 -27.60 14.28 -13.23
N THR A 374 -28.90 14.16 -12.90
CA THR A 374 -29.98 14.32 -13.89
C THR A 374 -29.94 15.70 -14.55
N ASN A 375 -29.83 16.75 -13.74
CA ASN A 375 -29.75 18.12 -14.23
C ASN A 375 -28.50 18.34 -15.07
N TYR A 376 -27.35 17.81 -14.64
CA TYR A 376 -26.12 17.88 -15.39
C TYR A 376 -26.20 17.16 -16.75
N LEU A 377 -26.80 15.96 -16.79
CA LEU A 377 -27.01 15.20 -18.02
C LEU A 377 -27.90 15.96 -19.01
N LYS A 378 -28.97 16.60 -18.51
CA LYS A 378 -29.85 17.43 -19.33
C LYS A 378 -29.15 18.69 -19.85
N MET A 379 -28.44 19.42 -18.99
CA MET A 379 -27.81 20.69 -19.39
C MET A 379 -26.61 20.51 -20.31
N LYS A 380 -25.72 19.54 -20.01
CA LYS A 380 -24.46 19.38 -20.75
C LYS A 380 -24.59 18.48 -21.97
N TYR A 381 -25.42 17.43 -21.89
CA TYR A 381 -25.52 16.42 -22.94
C TYR A 381 -26.87 16.42 -23.65
N SER A 382 -27.79 17.32 -23.28
CA SER A 382 -29.16 17.37 -23.82
C SER A 382 -29.92 16.04 -23.68
N ILE A 383 -29.58 15.24 -22.66
CA ILE A 383 -30.22 13.94 -22.40
C ILE A 383 -31.43 14.15 -21.50
N GLU A 384 -32.63 13.98 -22.05
CA GLU A 384 -33.86 13.91 -21.28
C GLU A 384 -34.18 12.48 -20.88
N LEU A 385 -33.95 12.16 -19.61
CA LEU A 385 -34.21 10.85 -19.05
C LEU A 385 -35.71 10.67 -18.77
N LYS A 386 -36.45 10.08 -19.71
CA LYS A 386 -37.83 9.63 -19.51
C LYS A 386 -37.82 8.27 -18.81
N GLU A 387 -38.25 8.23 -17.55
CA GLU A 387 -38.30 7.02 -16.70
C GLU A 387 -36.99 6.18 -16.67
N PRO A 388 -35.83 6.79 -16.32
CA PRO A 388 -34.56 6.06 -16.34
C PRO A 388 -34.54 4.96 -15.27
N THR A 389 -33.93 3.82 -15.59
CA THR A 389 -33.55 2.84 -14.57
C THR A 389 -32.22 3.28 -13.95
N ARG A 390 -32.18 3.44 -12.64
CA ARG A 390 -30.99 3.91 -11.91
C ARG A 390 -30.57 2.94 -10.81
N HIS A 391 -29.27 2.75 -10.67
CA HIS A 391 -28.67 1.91 -9.64
C HIS A 391 -27.51 2.63 -8.95
N ASP A 392 -27.53 2.74 -7.62
CA ASP A 392 -26.38 3.16 -6.82
C ASP A 392 -25.38 2.01 -6.75
N LEU A 393 -24.19 2.21 -7.31
CA LEU A 393 -23.12 1.20 -7.34
C LEU A 393 -22.16 1.34 -6.15
N GLY A 394 -22.33 2.38 -5.34
CA GLY A 394 -21.47 2.70 -4.20
C GLY A 394 -20.28 3.59 -4.56
N ASN A 395 -19.24 3.56 -3.72
CA ASN A 395 -18.20 4.57 -3.74
C ASN A 395 -16.83 4.00 -4.15
N VAL A 396 -16.07 4.77 -4.93
CA VAL A 396 -14.66 4.51 -5.24
C VAL A 396 -13.81 5.63 -4.64
N VAL A 397 -12.83 5.27 -3.81
CA VAL A 397 -11.83 6.24 -3.33
C VAL A 397 -10.56 6.16 -4.18
N HIS A 398 -10.08 7.31 -4.64
CA HIS A 398 -8.83 7.46 -5.35
C HIS A 398 -7.96 8.54 -4.70
N LEU A 399 -6.68 8.23 -4.49
CA LEU A 399 -5.73 9.13 -3.84
C LEU A 399 -4.79 9.71 -4.90
N PHE A 400 -4.84 11.03 -5.06
CA PHE A 400 -3.81 11.83 -5.69
C PHE A 400 -2.84 12.34 -4.61
N SER A 401 -1.68 12.88 -5.02
CA SER A 401 -0.68 13.38 -4.06
C SER A 401 -1.18 14.50 -3.16
N HIS A 402 -2.16 15.29 -3.61
CA HIS A 402 -2.69 16.46 -2.92
C HIS A 402 -4.21 16.41 -2.72
N ILE A 403 -4.90 15.39 -3.24
CA ILE A 403 -6.36 15.25 -3.21
C ILE A 403 -6.73 13.81 -2.89
N ARG A 404 -7.63 13.59 -1.93
CA ARG A 404 -8.36 12.35 -1.75
C ARG A 404 -9.73 12.51 -2.40
N LYS A 405 -9.93 11.84 -3.54
CA LYS A 405 -11.15 11.93 -4.35
C LYS A 405 -12.09 10.77 -4.06
N VAL A 406 -13.34 11.06 -3.73
CA VAL A 406 -14.41 10.07 -3.59
C VAL A 406 -15.34 10.19 -4.79
N TYR A 407 -15.45 9.11 -5.57
CA TYR A 407 -16.39 8.98 -6.67
C TYR A 407 -17.63 8.21 -6.18
N HIS A 408 -18.79 8.85 -6.15
CA HIS A 408 -20.09 8.21 -5.94
C HIS A 408 -20.62 7.74 -7.28
N VAL A 409 -20.60 6.43 -7.52
CA VAL A 409 -20.84 5.87 -8.84
C VAL A 409 -22.28 5.40 -8.94
N GLU A 410 -22.97 5.85 -9.99
CA GLU A 410 -24.28 5.34 -10.36
C GLU A 410 -24.28 4.80 -11.79
N TRP A 411 -25.23 3.90 -12.05
CA TRP A 411 -25.55 3.42 -13.39
C TRP A 411 -26.93 3.93 -13.77
N VAL A 412 -27.00 4.57 -14.94
CA VAL A 412 -28.23 5.17 -15.49
C VAL A 412 -28.50 4.52 -16.83
N GLN A 413 -29.66 3.90 -16.97
CA GLN A 413 -30.13 3.31 -18.22
C GLN A 413 -31.32 4.08 -18.75
N TYR A 414 -31.32 4.35 -20.05
CA TYR A 414 -32.50 4.87 -20.74
C TYR A 414 -32.58 4.30 -22.16
N GLU A 415 -33.80 4.21 -22.66
CA GLU A 415 -34.09 3.85 -24.04
C GLU A 415 -34.33 5.14 -24.84
N SER A 416 -33.69 5.24 -26.01
CA SER A 416 -33.90 6.37 -26.91
C SER A 416 -33.60 5.97 -28.35
N ASN A 417 -34.45 6.45 -29.25
CA ASN A 417 -34.34 6.29 -30.70
C ASN A 417 -33.69 7.51 -31.38
N ASP A 418 -33.39 8.57 -30.64
CA ASP A 418 -32.85 9.83 -31.19
C ASP A 418 -31.38 9.68 -31.56
N GLU A 419 -30.88 10.30 -32.62
CA GLU A 419 -29.44 10.22 -32.91
C GLU A 419 -28.63 10.80 -31.72
N PRO A 420 -27.62 10.08 -31.22
CA PRO A 420 -26.84 10.54 -30.08
C PRO A 420 -26.09 11.81 -30.46
N MET A 421 -26.06 12.79 -29.56
CA MET A 421 -25.16 13.92 -29.71
C MET A 421 -23.72 13.44 -29.64
N GLU A 422 -22.96 13.66 -30.72
CA GLU A 422 -21.55 13.35 -30.83
C GLU A 422 -20.77 14.61 -31.21
N SER A 423 -19.59 14.77 -30.63
CA SER A 423 -18.66 15.85 -30.93
C SER A 423 -17.23 15.39 -30.67
N GLU A 424 -16.23 16.23 -30.95
CA GLU A 424 -14.84 15.92 -30.57
C GLU A 424 -14.66 15.71 -29.06
N GLU A 425 -15.56 16.27 -28.24
CA GLU A 425 -15.52 16.20 -26.78
C GLU A 425 -16.50 15.17 -26.21
N ILE A 426 -17.41 14.62 -27.00
CA ILE A 426 -18.49 13.73 -26.53
C ILE A 426 -18.60 12.55 -27.48
N LYS A 427 -18.38 11.33 -26.96
CA LYS A 427 -18.45 10.09 -27.73
C LYS A 427 -19.41 9.09 -27.09
N TRP A 428 -20.10 8.35 -27.94
CA TRP A 428 -20.85 7.16 -27.56
C TRP A 428 -20.09 5.93 -28.01
N VAL A 429 -19.65 5.13 -27.05
CA VAL A 429 -18.74 4.01 -27.31
C VAL A 429 -19.36 2.69 -26.93
N THR A 430 -18.99 1.63 -27.63
CA THR A 430 -19.30 0.25 -27.22
C THR A 430 -18.54 -0.10 -25.93
N MET A 431 -18.95 -1.18 -25.26
CA MET A 431 -18.21 -1.68 -24.09
C MET A 431 -16.74 -2.01 -24.42
N SER A 432 -16.47 -2.57 -25.60
CA SER A 432 -15.10 -2.92 -26.01
C SER A 432 -14.21 -1.69 -26.19
N GLU A 433 -14.76 -0.63 -26.75
CA GLU A 433 -14.06 0.65 -26.92
C GLU A 433 -13.87 1.36 -25.58
N LEU A 434 -14.89 1.34 -24.71
CA LEU A 434 -14.82 1.91 -23.37
C LEU A 434 -13.70 1.30 -22.52
N GLN A 435 -13.51 -0.01 -22.62
CA GLN A 435 -12.42 -0.72 -21.92
C GLN A 435 -11.02 -0.30 -22.41
N LYS A 436 -10.92 0.15 -23.66
CA LYS A 436 -9.66 0.61 -24.28
C LYS A 436 -9.45 2.13 -24.14
N ALA A 437 -10.50 2.89 -23.85
CA ALA A 437 -10.43 4.35 -23.76
C ALA A 437 -9.43 4.81 -22.68
N PRO A 438 -8.66 5.89 -22.93
CA PRO A 438 -7.75 6.46 -21.95
C PRO A 438 -8.50 7.25 -20.87
N ILE A 439 -9.14 6.51 -19.96
CA ILE A 439 -9.83 7.06 -18.79
C ILE A 439 -8.93 7.01 -17.53
N PRO A 440 -9.11 7.95 -16.57
CA PRO A 440 -8.36 7.96 -15.31
C PRO A 440 -8.47 6.67 -14.51
N THR A 441 -7.41 6.32 -13.76
CA THR A 441 -7.37 5.10 -12.94
C THR A 441 -8.50 5.02 -11.90
N GLY A 442 -8.93 6.17 -11.35
CA GLY A 442 -10.11 6.24 -10.47
C GLY A 442 -11.39 5.78 -11.18
N LEU A 443 -11.60 6.21 -12.41
CA LEU A 443 -12.78 5.84 -13.21
C LEU A 443 -12.69 4.44 -13.80
N LYS A 444 -11.48 3.91 -14.06
CA LYS A 444 -11.30 2.47 -14.36
C LYS A 444 -11.80 1.59 -13.22
N LYS A 445 -11.67 2.02 -11.96
CA LYS A 445 -12.24 1.28 -10.81
C LYS A 445 -13.78 1.37 -10.80
N ALA A 446 -14.35 2.51 -11.17
CA ALA A 446 -15.79 2.68 -11.32
C ALA A 446 -16.36 1.74 -12.41
N LEU A 447 -15.67 1.64 -13.56
CA LEU A 447 -16.03 0.69 -14.62
C LEU A 447 -16.02 -0.76 -14.13
N LYS A 448 -15.00 -1.16 -13.34
CA LYS A 448 -14.95 -2.51 -12.73
C LYS A 448 -16.11 -2.78 -11.75
N LEU A 449 -16.52 -1.78 -10.97
CA LEU A 449 -17.70 -1.91 -10.10
C LEU A 449 -18.96 -2.18 -10.91
N PHE A 450 -19.13 -1.45 -12.01
CA PHE A 450 -20.24 -1.60 -12.93
C PHE A 450 -20.27 -2.97 -13.61
N GLU A 451 -19.15 -3.44 -14.16
CA GLU A 451 -19.03 -4.78 -14.77
C GLU A 451 -19.38 -5.90 -13.77
N LYS A 452 -18.91 -5.76 -12.52
CA LYS A 452 -19.27 -6.70 -11.45
C LYS A 452 -20.76 -6.68 -11.15
N PHE A 453 -21.40 -5.50 -11.11
CA PHE A 453 -22.83 -5.39 -10.85
C PHE A 453 -23.67 -6.04 -11.98
N LYS A 454 -23.30 -5.81 -13.25
CA LYS A 454 -23.96 -6.41 -14.41
C LYS A 454 -23.89 -7.94 -14.42
N THR A 455 -22.76 -8.51 -14.05
CA THR A 455 -22.57 -9.97 -14.01
C THR A 455 -23.29 -10.66 -12.84
N THR A 456 -23.56 -9.94 -11.75
CA THR A 456 -24.16 -10.51 -10.52
C THR A 456 -25.71 -10.44 -10.52
N THR A 457 -26.31 -9.67 -11.42
CA THR A 457 -27.76 -9.44 -11.46
C THR A 457 -28.40 -10.39 -12.48
N PRO A 458 -29.17 -11.43 -12.08
CA PRO A 458 -29.88 -12.26 -13.04
C PRO A 458 -31.02 -11.45 -13.67
N THR A 459 -31.05 -11.40 -14.99
CA THR A 459 -32.06 -10.75 -15.84
C THR A 459 -33.47 -11.19 -15.42
N LYS A 460 -34.20 -10.36 -14.68
CA LYS A 460 -35.61 -10.61 -14.34
C LYS A 460 -36.51 -9.75 -15.23
N LEU A 461 -37.06 -10.37 -16.28
CA LEU A 461 -38.29 -9.92 -16.90
C LEU A 461 -39.47 -10.70 -16.31
N THR A 462 -40.29 -9.95 -15.56
CA THR A 462 -41.75 -10.09 -15.40
C THR A 462 -42.35 -11.43 -14.95
N LYS A 463 -42.88 -11.47 -13.71
CA LYS A 463 -44.32 -11.37 -13.43
C LYS A 463 -44.59 -11.42 -11.92
N LYS A 464 -45.35 -10.43 -11.44
CA LYS A 464 -45.94 -10.38 -10.10
C LYS A 464 -46.81 -11.61 -9.88
N THR A 465 -46.63 -12.34 -8.78
CA THR A 465 -47.78 -12.75 -7.95
C THR A 465 -47.34 -13.04 -6.52
N THR A 466 -48.07 -12.40 -5.62
CA THR A 466 -48.15 -12.59 -4.17
C THR A 466 -48.39 -14.06 -3.80
N VAL A 467 -47.88 -14.51 -2.64
CA VAL A 467 -48.64 -15.13 -1.53
C VAL A 467 -47.68 -15.77 -0.51
N ARG A 468 -47.89 -15.41 0.76
CA ARG A 468 -47.32 -16.03 1.97
C ARG A 468 -47.84 -17.46 2.18
N LYS A 469 -47.03 -18.32 2.83
CA LYS A 469 -47.37 -19.23 3.96
C LYS A 469 -46.15 -20.11 4.28
N SER A 470 -45.62 -20.14 5.51
CA SER A 470 -46.02 -21.01 6.66
C SER A 470 -45.96 -22.51 6.31
N VAL A 471 -45.46 -23.48 7.07
CA VAL A 471 -44.93 -23.62 8.45
C VAL A 471 -44.36 -25.06 8.53
N LYS A 472 -43.41 -25.30 9.45
CA LYS A 472 -43.05 -26.50 10.28
C LYS A 472 -43.73 -27.86 9.96
N SER A 473 -43.18 -29.07 10.20
CA SER A 473 -42.04 -29.58 10.98
C SER A 473 -41.99 -31.12 10.89
N ALA A 474 -40.83 -31.69 11.30
CA ALA A 474 -40.64 -32.96 12.04
C ALA A 474 -40.90 -34.26 11.26
N ALA A 475 -40.23 -35.40 11.53
CA ALA A 475 -39.36 -35.87 12.60
C ALA A 475 -38.26 -36.76 11.95
N ILE A 476 -37.20 -37.27 12.58
CA ILE A 476 -37.15 -38.18 13.73
C ILE A 476 -35.67 -38.16 14.18
N SER A 477 -35.42 -37.67 15.40
CA SER A 477 -34.21 -38.02 16.14
C SER A 477 -34.65 -38.88 17.31
N SER A 478 -34.33 -40.17 17.28
CA SER A 478 -34.15 -40.95 18.49
C SER A 478 -33.08 -42.01 18.24
N PHE A 479 -32.36 -42.33 19.32
CA PHE A 479 -31.23 -43.24 19.42
C PHE A 479 -29.85 -42.63 19.14
N PHE A 480 -28.99 -42.76 20.16
CA PHE A 480 -27.60 -42.30 20.28
C PHE A 480 -27.35 -40.88 20.77
N THR A 481 -27.91 -40.57 21.94
CA THR A 481 -27.12 -39.85 22.95
C THR A 481 -26.25 -40.84 23.73
N PHE A 482 -24.96 -40.91 23.37
CA PHE A 482 -23.93 -41.09 24.38
C PHE A 482 -23.18 -39.76 24.49
N ARG A 483 -23.32 -39.13 25.67
CA ARG A 483 -22.87 -37.77 25.97
C ARG A 483 -21.35 -37.74 26.09
N LEU A 484 -20.71 -36.90 25.29
CA LEU A 484 -19.41 -36.30 25.61
C LEU A 484 -19.60 -34.79 25.64
N ASP A 485 -20.49 -34.35 26.52
CA ASP A 485 -20.56 -32.98 27.00
C ASP A 485 -20.56 -33.10 28.52
N PRO A 486 -19.43 -32.79 29.19
CA PRO A 486 -19.35 -32.89 30.65
C PRO A 486 -20.19 -31.82 31.36
N PHE A 487 -20.65 -30.76 30.68
CA PHE A 487 -21.42 -29.66 31.30
C PHE A 487 -22.55 -29.13 30.39
N PRO A 488 -23.55 -29.97 30.02
CA PRO A 488 -24.53 -29.64 29.00
C PRO A 488 -25.42 -28.43 29.34
N ARG A 489 -25.70 -28.19 30.63
CA ARG A 489 -26.43 -26.99 31.08
C ARG A 489 -25.62 -25.71 30.91
N PHE A 490 -24.30 -25.76 31.07
CA PHE A 490 -23.44 -24.59 30.94
C PHE A 490 -23.29 -24.20 29.47
N THR A 491 -23.11 -25.19 28.59
CA THR A 491 -23.07 -25.01 27.14
C THR A 491 -24.37 -24.37 26.63
N GLU A 492 -25.52 -24.86 27.10
CA GLU A 492 -26.84 -24.36 26.69
C GLU A 492 -27.14 -22.94 27.23
N LEU A 493 -26.75 -22.62 28.47
CA LEU A 493 -26.87 -21.27 29.04
C LEU A 493 -25.97 -20.26 28.31
N ALA A 494 -24.71 -20.64 28.04
CA ALA A 494 -23.75 -19.81 27.32
C ALA A 494 -24.21 -19.53 25.88
N LEU A 495 -24.76 -20.55 25.21
CA LEU A 495 -25.35 -20.40 23.87
C LEU A 495 -26.51 -19.41 23.89
N ASN A 496 -27.48 -19.54 24.82
CA ASN A 496 -28.64 -18.64 24.84
C ASN A 496 -28.30 -17.18 25.18
N SER A 497 -27.25 -16.94 25.99
CA SER A 497 -26.77 -15.57 26.25
C SER A 497 -25.90 -14.99 25.12
N LEU A 498 -25.12 -15.80 24.40
CA LEU A 498 -24.20 -15.32 23.34
C LEU A 498 -24.85 -15.19 21.95
N PHE A 499 -26.03 -15.77 21.73
CA PHE A 499 -26.75 -15.74 20.44
C PHE A 499 -27.54 -14.46 20.15
N ASN A 500 -27.39 -13.42 20.96
CA ASN A 500 -27.87 -12.10 20.57
C ASN A 500 -26.88 -11.52 19.55
N ALA A 501 -27.30 -11.27 18.30
CA ALA A 501 -26.41 -10.76 17.25
C ALA A 501 -25.66 -9.48 17.67
N ARG A 502 -26.27 -8.70 18.56
CA ARG A 502 -25.66 -7.54 19.22
C ARG A 502 -24.47 -7.90 20.11
N ILE A 503 -24.52 -9.05 20.81
CA ILE A 503 -23.44 -9.53 21.66
C ILE A 503 -22.28 -10.07 20.82
N LEU A 504 -22.54 -10.80 19.72
CA LEU A 504 -21.47 -11.23 18.82
C LEU A 504 -20.77 -10.05 18.14
N ILE A 505 -21.54 -9.06 17.67
CA ILE A 505 -20.99 -7.82 17.13
C ILE A 505 -20.25 -7.04 18.22
N PHE A 506 -20.80 -6.98 19.45
CA PHE A 506 -20.11 -6.38 20.59
C PHE A 506 -18.81 -7.12 20.92
N SER A 507 -18.76 -8.44 20.87
CA SER A 507 -17.54 -9.23 21.08
C SER A 507 -16.49 -8.96 20.00
N VAL A 508 -16.90 -8.82 18.73
CA VAL A 508 -16.00 -8.50 17.61
C VAL A 508 -15.53 -7.05 17.69
N VAL A 509 -16.40 -6.12 18.08
CA VAL A 509 -16.09 -4.70 18.26
C VAL A 509 -15.18 -4.52 19.48
N VAL A 510 -15.45 -5.20 20.59
CA VAL A 510 -14.58 -5.23 21.77
C VAL A 510 -13.26 -5.91 21.42
N ALA A 511 -13.24 -7.05 20.73
CA ALA A 511 -12.00 -7.68 20.28
C ALA A 511 -11.19 -6.77 19.37
N LYS A 512 -11.83 -6.00 18.47
CA LYS A 512 -11.17 -5.02 17.61
C LYS A 512 -10.67 -3.81 18.41
N ILE A 513 -11.48 -3.22 19.28
CA ILE A 513 -11.08 -2.09 20.15
C ILE A 513 -9.96 -2.51 21.09
N THR A 514 -10.02 -3.72 21.62
CA THR A 514 -8.99 -4.31 22.48
C THR A 514 -7.75 -4.67 21.68
N LEU A 515 -7.84 -5.13 20.42
CA LEU A 515 -6.69 -5.30 19.51
C LEU A 515 -6.03 -3.95 19.22
N ASP A 516 -6.84 -2.92 19.00
CA ASP A 516 -6.40 -1.57 18.64
C ASP A 516 -5.83 -0.83 19.85
N ARG A 517 -6.31 -1.15 21.06
CA ARG A 517 -5.71 -0.73 22.33
C ARG A 517 -4.48 -1.57 22.69
N LEU A 518 -4.44 -2.88 22.43
CA LEU A 518 -3.26 -3.72 22.57
C LEU A 518 -2.17 -3.34 21.57
N TYR A 519 -2.49 -2.91 20.36
CA TYR A 519 -1.50 -2.32 19.45
C TYR A 519 -0.96 -0.99 19.99
N ARG A 520 -1.78 -0.25 20.74
CA ARG A 520 -1.36 0.96 21.46
C ARG A 520 -0.66 0.68 22.80
N TYR A 521 -0.86 -0.49 23.43
CA TYR A 521 -0.27 -0.89 24.72
C TYR A 521 0.86 -1.92 24.60
N ALA A 522 1.04 -2.57 23.44
CA ALA A 522 2.24 -3.33 23.05
C ALA A 522 3.45 -2.40 22.81
N VAL A 523 3.23 -1.10 22.98
CA VAL A 523 4.24 -0.14 23.38
C VAL A 523 4.60 -0.44 24.84
N ILE A 524 5.60 -1.29 25.05
CA ILE A 524 6.16 -1.57 26.37
C ILE A 524 6.66 -0.24 26.95
N ILE A 525 6.05 0.21 28.05
CA ILE A 525 6.49 1.40 28.78
C ILE A 525 7.95 1.21 29.20
N ASN A 526 8.84 2.04 28.66
CA ASN A 526 10.19 2.23 29.17
C ASN A 526 10.08 2.72 30.63
N PRO A 527 10.58 2.00 31.64
CA PRO A 527 10.41 2.34 33.05
C PRO A 527 11.22 3.57 33.45
N LEU A 528 12.12 4.01 32.57
CA LEU A 528 12.93 5.22 32.69
C LEU A 528 12.43 6.35 31.77
N GLY A 529 11.41 6.08 30.94
CA GLY A 529 10.85 7.06 30.01
C GLY A 529 9.95 8.05 30.74
N ILE A 530 10.57 8.98 31.45
CA ILE A 530 9.90 10.14 32.02
C ILE A 530 10.41 11.36 31.25
N ASP A 531 9.49 12.22 30.81
CA ASP A 531 9.87 13.52 30.25
C ASP A 531 10.40 14.46 31.35
N GLU A 532 10.82 15.65 30.93
CA GLU A 532 11.44 16.69 31.77
C GLU A 532 10.54 17.13 32.95
N ASN A 533 9.24 16.83 32.89
CA ASN A 533 8.23 17.20 33.88
C ASN A 533 7.77 16.03 34.76
N GLY A 534 8.30 14.83 34.55
CA GLY A 534 7.94 13.66 35.36
C GLY A 534 6.73 12.88 34.84
N GLU A 535 6.28 13.10 33.60
CA GLU A 535 5.21 12.31 32.97
C GLU A 535 5.74 11.18 32.07
N ALA A 536 5.03 10.05 32.04
CA ALA A 536 5.49 8.81 31.40
C ALA A 536 5.37 8.89 29.87
N MET A 537 6.47 8.62 29.15
CA MET A 537 6.56 8.59 27.69
C MET A 537 6.59 7.15 27.15
N LEU A 538 5.86 6.91 26.05
CA LEU A 538 5.61 5.59 25.43
C LEU A 538 6.56 5.37 24.24
N ASP A 539 7.39 4.30 24.27
CA ASP A 539 8.28 3.92 23.16
C ASP A 539 8.25 2.40 22.88
N ILE A 540 8.38 1.98 21.62
CA ILE A 540 8.16 0.58 21.19
C ILE A 540 9.51 -0.15 21.09
N LEU A 541 9.81 -1.04 22.04
CA LEU A 541 10.94 -1.96 21.92
C LEU A 541 10.54 -3.23 21.16
N GLU A 542 11.41 -3.69 20.25
CA GLU A 542 11.30 -4.98 19.57
C GLU A 542 11.31 -6.12 20.61
N TYR A 543 10.22 -6.89 20.64
CA TYR A 543 10.08 -8.05 21.52
C TYR A 543 11.02 -9.18 21.08
N GLN A 544 12.18 -9.32 21.73
CA GLN A 544 12.95 -10.57 21.67
C GLN A 544 12.39 -11.56 22.69
N SER A 545 12.05 -12.77 22.22
CA SER A 545 11.47 -13.81 23.08
C SER A 545 12.46 -14.20 24.18
N PRO A 546 12.08 -14.09 25.47
CA PRO A 546 12.98 -14.46 26.56
C PRO A 546 13.24 -15.96 26.53
N SER A 547 14.53 -16.31 26.52
CA SER A 547 15.03 -17.69 26.40
C SER A 547 14.97 -18.48 27.71
N SER A 548 14.82 -17.81 28.85
CA SER A 548 14.74 -18.44 30.18
C SER A 548 13.86 -17.66 31.16
N ALA A 549 13.39 -18.32 32.22
CA ALA A 549 12.65 -17.67 33.31
C ALA A 549 13.49 -16.59 34.03
N ASN A 550 14.83 -16.74 34.02
CA ASN A 550 15.76 -15.75 34.53
C ASN A 550 15.72 -14.46 33.70
N ASP A 551 15.61 -14.54 32.38
CA ASP A 551 15.54 -13.36 31.49
C ASP A 551 14.30 -12.51 31.79
N VAL A 552 13.17 -13.16 32.07
CA VAL A 552 11.91 -12.49 32.46
C VAL A 552 12.04 -11.84 33.83
N PHE A 553 12.62 -12.53 34.81
CA PHE A 553 12.80 -11.98 36.16
C PHE A 553 13.78 -10.80 36.17
N TYR A 554 14.95 -10.92 35.52
CA TYR A 554 15.93 -9.83 35.44
C TYR A 554 15.39 -8.62 34.67
N ALA A 555 14.63 -8.86 33.59
CA ALA A 555 13.88 -7.82 32.91
C ALA A 555 12.92 -7.14 33.91
N LEU A 556 11.95 -7.85 34.50
CA LEU A 556 10.95 -7.29 35.44
C LEU A 556 11.54 -6.60 36.67
N ASN A 557 12.68 -7.07 37.17
CA ASN A 557 13.36 -6.49 38.31
C ASN A 557 14.05 -5.16 37.95
N SER A 558 14.56 -5.03 36.71
CA SER A 558 15.16 -3.80 36.18
C SER A 558 14.15 -2.66 35.95
N TYR A 559 12.86 -2.97 35.81
CA TYR A 559 11.78 -1.99 35.60
C TYR A 559 11.23 -1.33 36.89
N GLY A 560 11.72 -1.71 38.07
CA GLY A 560 11.28 -1.16 39.36
C GLY A 560 9.80 -1.43 39.72
N PRO A 561 9.29 -0.87 40.84
CA PRO A 561 7.92 -1.16 41.33
C PRO A 561 6.82 -0.76 40.34
N LYS A 562 6.99 0.38 39.64
CA LYS A 562 6.02 0.89 38.66
C LYS A 562 5.98 0.03 37.39
N GLY A 563 7.12 -0.46 36.91
CA GLY A 563 7.16 -1.34 35.75
C GLY A 563 6.61 -2.74 36.03
N ARG A 564 6.77 -3.25 37.26
CA ARG A 564 6.06 -4.48 37.70
C ARG A 564 4.55 -4.28 37.72
N GLN A 565 4.06 -3.11 38.15
CA GLN A 565 2.63 -2.78 38.13
C GLN A 565 2.09 -2.67 36.69
N ALA A 566 2.87 -2.10 35.76
CA ALA A 566 2.53 -2.08 34.34
C ALA A 566 2.48 -3.48 33.73
N TYR A 567 3.42 -4.36 34.07
CA TYR A 567 3.42 -5.75 33.61
C TYR A 567 2.27 -6.59 34.19
N LEU A 568 1.92 -6.40 35.47
CA LEU A 568 0.73 -7.01 36.06
C LEU A 568 -0.57 -6.53 35.39
N THR A 569 -0.59 -5.27 34.94
CA THR A 569 -1.70 -4.72 34.16
C THR A 569 -1.74 -5.34 32.75
N TYR A 570 -0.58 -5.58 32.13
CA TYR A 570 -0.47 -6.27 30.84
C TYR A 570 -0.96 -7.73 30.92
N LEU A 571 -0.57 -8.47 31.97
CA LEU A 571 -1.08 -9.82 32.25
C LEU A 571 -2.62 -9.85 32.37
N PHE A 572 -3.22 -8.83 32.99
CA PHE A 572 -4.67 -8.71 33.07
C PHE A 572 -5.33 -8.48 31.70
N TYR A 573 -4.70 -7.71 30.81
CA TYR A 573 -5.19 -7.50 29.44
C TYR A 573 -4.99 -8.72 28.53
N ASP A 574 -3.91 -9.50 28.73
CA ASP A 574 -3.67 -10.75 28.01
C ASP A 574 -4.74 -11.80 28.36
N VAL A 575 -5.15 -11.88 29.63
CA VAL A 575 -6.30 -12.70 30.08
C VAL A 575 -7.60 -12.30 29.36
N ILE A 576 -7.88 -11.00 29.24
CA ILE A 576 -9.07 -10.51 28.51
C ILE A 576 -8.97 -10.87 27.02
N PHE A 577 -7.77 -10.82 26.44
CA PHE A 577 -7.51 -11.14 25.04
C PHE A 577 -7.71 -12.63 24.73
N VAL A 578 -7.16 -13.52 25.58
CA VAL A 578 -7.35 -14.97 25.48
C VAL A 578 -8.84 -15.31 25.54
N LEU A 579 -9.59 -14.69 26.45
CA LEU A 579 -11.05 -14.88 26.54
C LEU A 579 -11.79 -14.35 25.30
N ALA A 580 -11.42 -13.17 24.80
CA ALA A 580 -12.03 -12.55 23.63
C ALA A 580 -11.75 -13.31 22.31
N ARG A 581 -10.66 -14.06 22.23
CA ARG A 581 -10.32 -14.92 21.09
C ARG A 581 -10.99 -16.30 21.19
N THR A 582 -11.01 -16.89 22.37
CA THR A 582 -11.49 -18.28 22.55
C THR A 582 -13.01 -18.36 22.52
N VAL A 583 -13.73 -17.38 23.05
CA VAL A 583 -15.20 -17.40 23.09
C VAL A 583 -15.82 -17.41 21.67
N PRO A 584 -15.45 -16.53 20.72
CA PRO A 584 -15.97 -16.58 19.35
C PRO A 584 -15.56 -17.84 18.60
N PHE A 585 -14.34 -18.35 18.82
CA PHE A 585 -13.84 -19.56 18.17
C PHE A 585 -14.58 -20.82 18.65
N THR A 586 -14.84 -20.91 19.96
CA THR A 586 -15.66 -21.98 20.55
C THR A 586 -17.09 -21.93 20.01
N VAL A 587 -17.66 -20.74 19.81
CA VAL A 587 -18.98 -20.54 19.19
C VAL A 587 -18.98 -20.98 17.71
N LEU A 588 -17.91 -20.70 16.96
CA LEU A 588 -17.77 -21.10 15.55
C LEU A 588 -17.59 -22.62 15.39
N CYS A 589 -16.74 -23.24 16.22
CA CYS A 589 -16.59 -24.70 16.28
C CYS A 589 -17.89 -25.36 16.73
N SER A 590 -18.64 -24.76 17.66
CA SER A 590 -19.98 -25.20 18.10
C SER A 590 -21.07 -25.02 17.02
N TYR A 591 -20.94 -24.03 16.13
CA TYR A 591 -21.82 -23.91 14.97
C TYR A 591 -21.55 -25.01 13.93
N ALA A 592 -20.27 -25.34 13.70
CA ALA A 592 -19.86 -26.49 12.89
C ALA A 592 -20.25 -27.85 13.54
N TYR A 593 -20.30 -27.89 14.88
CA TYR A 593 -20.70 -29.03 15.71
C TYR A 593 -22.11 -29.54 15.45
N LYS A 594 -23.04 -28.68 14.97
CA LYS A 594 -24.40 -29.10 14.60
C LYS A 594 -24.46 -30.03 13.37
N LYS A 595 -23.35 -30.21 12.64
CA LYS A 595 -23.30 -31.02 11.41
C LYS A 595 -22.18 -32.09 11.36
N ALA A 596 -21.34 -32.22 12.38
CA ALA A 596 -20.13 -33.07 12.32
C ALA A 596 -20.26 -34.43 13.08
N PRO A 597 -19.55 -35.51 12.66
CA PRO A 597 -19.57 -36.83 13.32
C PRO A 597 -18.95 -36.84 14.73
N GLN A 598 -19.35 -37.81 15.56
CA GLN A 598 -18.95 -37.87 16.99
C GLN A 598 -17.43 -37.99 17.25
N ALA A 599 -16.65 -38.48 16.29
CA ALA A 599 -15.20 -38.68 16.42
C ALA A 599 -14.37 -37.38 16.41
N VAL A 600 -14.95 -36.24 15.98
CA VAL A 600 -14.26 -34.93 15.88
C VAL A 600 -14.55 -34.02 17.11
N ARG A 601 -15.27 -34.56 18.11
CA ARG A 601 -15.72 -33.83 19.31
C ARG A 601 -14.63 -33.27 20.25
N PRO A 602 -13.37 -33.76 20.29
CA PRO A 602 -12.32 -33.12 21.11
C PRO A 602 -12.01 -31.67 20.70
N GLY A 603 -12.28 -31.29 19.44
CA GLY A 603 -11.98 -29.94 18.92
C GLY A 603 -12.75 -28.78 19.56
N VAL A 604 -13.83 -29.05 20.30
CA VAL A 604 -14.61 -28.01 21.00
C VAL A 604 -14.11 -27.74 22.41
N TRP A 605 -13.65 -28.77 23.12
CA TRP A 605 -13.20 -28.66 24.50
C TRP A 605 -11.72 -28.30 24.60
N MET A 606 -10.91 -28.62 23.59
CA MET A 606 -9.47 -28.28 23.59
C MET A 606 -9.17 -26.77 23.62
N PRO A 607 -9.89 -25.89 22.89
CA PRO A 607 -9.72 -24.44 23.04
C PRO A 607 -10.10 -23.93 24.44
N LEU A 608 -11.15 -24.51 25.04
CA LEU A 608 -11.57 -24.19 26.40
C LEU A 608 -10.55 -24.70 27.44
N LEU A 609 -9.99 -25.89 27.23
CA LEU A 609 -8.97 -26.47 28.10
C LEU A 609 -7.65 -25.69 28.01
N ASN A 610 -7.20 -25.32 26.80
CA ASN A 610 -6.03 -24.44 26.61
C ASN A 610 -6.25 -23.09 27.28
N THR A 611 -7.45 -22.51 27.14
CA THR A 611 -7.79 -21.24 27.82
C THR A 611 -7.79 -21.38 29.34
N ALA A 612 -8.31 -22.49 29.88
CA ALA A 612 -8.26 -22.75 31.31
C ALA A 612 -6.82 -22.87 31.82
N VAL A 613 -5.93 -23.50 31.05
CA VAL A 613 -4.50 -23.61 31.36
C VAL A 613 -3.80 -22.24 31.30
N ASP A 614 -4.07 -21.43 30.27
CA ASP A 614 -3.52 -20.07 30.13
C ASP A 614 -3.98 -19.13 31.27
N LEU A 615 -5.24 -19.24 31.69
CA LEU A 615 -5.77 -18.49 32.82
C LEU A 615 -5.15 -18.91 34.15
N LEU A 616 -4.94 -20.22 34.35
CA LEU A 616 -4.30 -20.76 35.55
C LEU A 616 -2.83 -20.32 35.64
N GLU A 617 -2.11 -20.32 34.52
CA GLU A 617 -0.73 -19.81 34.43
C GLU A 617 -0.66 -18.32 34.78
N SER A 618 -1.54 -17.51 34.19
CA SER A 618 -1.61 -16.06 34.44
C SER A 618 -1.94 -15.77 35.91
N PHE A 619 -2.82 -16.55 36.51
CA PHE A 619 -3.16 -16.45 37.93
C PHE A 619 -1.98 -16.86 38.84
N LEU A 620 -1.28 -17.95 38.51
CA LEU A 620 -0.08 -18.39 39.24
C LEU A 620 1.03 -17.33 39.17
N LEU A 621 1.31 -16.78 37.99
CA LEU A 621 2.29 -15.70 37.81
C LEU A 621 1.89 -14.44 38.60
N PHE A 622 0.61 -14.09 38.61
CA PHE A 622 0.10 -12.98 39.42
C PHE A 622 0.30 -13.21 40.92
N VAL A 623 -0.03 -14.41 41.42
CA VAL A 623 0.13 -14.79 42.82
C VAL A 623 1.62 -14.80 43.21
N LEU A 624 2.48 -15.35 42.37
CA LEU A 624 3.93 -15.42 42.60
C LEU A 624 4.57 -14.03 42.64
N LEU A 625 4.25 -13.16 41.67
CA LEU A 625 4.77 -11.78 41.63
C LEU A 625 4.25 -10.90 42.76
N LYS A 626 3.06 -11.21 43.30
CA LYS A 626 2.42 -10.42 44.37
C LYS A 626 2.78 -10.88 45.78
N LEU A 627 2.94 -12.19 46.01
CA LEU A 627 3.19 -12.75 47.35
C LEU A 627 4.67 -13.04 47.63
N PHE A 628 5.47 -13.35 46.61
CA PHE A 628 6.89 -13.70 46.77
C PHE A 628 7.78 -12.83 45.85
N PRO A 629 7.98 -11.54 46.20
CA PRO A 629 8.68 -10.58 45.35
C PRO A 629 10.20 -10.79 45.27
N THR A 630 10.76 -11.77 45.99
CA THR A 630 12.18 -12.13 46.02
C THR A 630 12.40 -13.61 45.69
N ARG A 631 13.54 -13.91 45.07
CA ARG A 631 13.91 -15.18 44.41
C ARG A 631 13.59 -16.42 45.27
N VAL A 632 12.82 -17.37 44.73
CA VAL A 632 12.62 -18.70 45.32
C VAL A 632 13.20 -19.74 44.36
N GLU A 633 14.27 -20.42 44.78
CA GLU A 633 14.91 -21.47 43.97
C GLU A 633 13.95 -22.65 43.71
N GLY A 634 13.94 -23.15 42.46
CA GLY A 634 13.04 -24.22 41.99
C GLY A 634 11.84 -23.73 41.18
N LEU A 635 11.44 -22.47 41.32
CA LEU A 635 10.32 -21.87 40.58
C LEU A 635 10.66 -21.69 39.08
N GLU A 636 11.92 -21.37 38.77
CA GLU A 636 12.44 -21.21 37.40
C GLU A 636 12.24 -22.48 36.55
N LEU A 637 12.46 -23.64 37.17
CA LEU A 637 12.32 -24.93 36.51
C LEU A 637 10.83 -25.22 36.20
N LEU A 638 9.95 -24.95 37.17
CA LEU A 638 8.52 -25.14 37.02
C LEU A 638 7.93 -24.22 35.93
N THR A 639 8.31 -22.94 35.92
CA THR A 639 7.85 -21.98 34.90
C THR A 639 8.39 -22.33 33.51
N ALA A 640 9.64 -22.78 33.40
CA ALA A 640 10.19 -23.25 32.12
C ALA A 640 9.44 -24.48 31.58
N TYR A 641 9.11 -25.45 32.43
CA TYR A 641 8.31 -26.62 32.01
C TYR A 641 6.89 -26.25 31.59
N VAL A 642 6.25 -25.28 32.26
CA VAL A 642 4.92 -24.78 31.87
C VAL A 642 4.95 -24.11 30.49
N ILE A 643 5.95 -23.27 30.23
CA ILE A 643 6.12 -22.60 28.93
C ILE A 643 6.42 -23.61 27.80
N GLN A 644 7.26 -24.61 28.06
CA GLN A 644 7.53 -25.66 27.07
C GLN A 644 6.30 -26.53 26.79
N PHE A 645 5.54 -26.87 27.83
CA PHE A 645 4.28 -27.60 27.69
C PHE A 645 3.26 -26.80 26.87
N LYS A 646 3.18 -25.47 27.06
CA LYS A 646 2.33 -24.55 26.30
C LYS A 646 2.65 -24.51 24.81
N TRP A 647 3.94 -24.50 24.45
CA TRP A 647 4.34 -24.57 23.05
C TRP A 647 4.02 -25.91 22.40
N LEU A 648 4.12 -27.00 23.17
CA LEU A 648 3.76 -28.33 22.71
C LEU A 648 2.24 -28.46 22.49
N THR A 649 1.42 -27.96 23.42
CA THR A 649 -0.05 -27.97 23.29
C THR A 649 -0.53 -27.04 22.17
N PHE A 650 0.11 -25.89 21.97
CA PHE A 650 -0.17 -25.00 20.84
C PHE A 650 0.10 -25.67 19.49
N LYS A 651 1.27 -26.29 19.32
CA LYS A 651 1.63 -27.03 18.09
C LYS A 651 0.72 -28.22 17.84
N ALA A 652 0.37 -28.98 18.88
CA ALA A 652 -0.59 -30.08 18.79
C ALA A 652 -1.99 -29.59 18.39
N THR A 653 -2.43 -28.45 18.94
CA THR A 653 -3.72 -27.83 18.59
C THR A 653 -3.75 -27.39 17.13
N LEU A 654 -2.65 -26.79 16.63
CA LEU A 654 -2.53 -26.41 15.23
C LEU A 654 -2.59 -27.62 14.28
N ALA A 655 -1.90 -28.71 14.63
CA ALA A 655 -1.91 -29.94 13.84
C ALA A 655 -3.33 -30.57 13.78
N ILE A 656 -4.03 -30.63 14.92
CA ILE A 656 -5.41 -31.14 14.99
C ILE A 656 -6.38 -30.22 14.23
N MET A 657 -6.15 -28.90 14.22
CA MET A 657 -6.92 -27.95 13.40
C MET A 657 -6.75 -28.21 11.91
N PHE A 658 -5.53 -28.44 11.43
CA PHE A 658 -5.29 -28.76 10.03
C PHE A 658 -5.95 -30.08 9.62
N ILE A 659 -5.87 -31.11 10.46
CA ILE A 659 -6.55 -32.39 10.23
C ILE A 659 -8.06 -32.21 10.20
N SER A 660 -8.63 -31.45 11.14
CA SER A 660 -10.07 -31.21 11.22
C SER A 660 -10.61 -30.39 10.03
N LEU A 661 -9.84 -29.42 9.54
CA LEU A 661 -10.17 -28.64 8.35
C LEU A 661 -10.13 -29.52 7.09
N PHE A 662 -9.09 -30.36 6.95
CA PHE A 662 -8.97 -31.29 5.82
C PHE A 662 -10.10 -32.32 5.78
N VAL A 663 -10.46 -32.87 6.94
CA VAL A 663 -11.60 -33.79 7.09
C VAL A 663 -12.92 -33.06 6.79
N GLY A 664 -13.09 -31.81 7.24
CA GLY A 664 -14.25 -30.98 6.91
C GLY A 664 -14.40 -30.71 5.41
N ILE A 665 -13.31 -30.40 4.72
CA ILE A 665 -13.29 -30.21 3.26
C ILE A 665 -13.60 -31.53 2.54
N TYR A 666 -13.01 -32.64 2.98
CA TYR A 666 -13.27 -33.98 2.43
C TYR A 666 -14.75 -34.37 2.51
N TYR A 667 -15.40 -34.17 3.68
CA TYR A 667 -16.82 -34.48 3.84
C TYR A 667 -17.74 -33.48 3.12
N ALA A 668 -17.38 -32.20 3.00
CA ALA A 668 -18.13 -31.23 2.19
C ALA A 668 -18.11 -31.61 0.70
N PHE A 669 -16.96 -32.08 0.20
CA PHE A 669 -16.80 -32.55 -1.17
C PHE A 669 -17.60 -33.84 -1.43
N HIS A 670 -17.61 -34.79 -0.49
CA HIS A 670 -18.43 -36.00 -0.59
C HIS A 670 -19.94 -35.74 -0.44
N SER A 671 -20.35 -34.77 0.38
CA SER A 671 -21.77 -34.35 0.48
C SER A 671 -22.25 -33.72 -0.83
N LEU A 672 -21.42 -32.92 -1.50
CA LEU A 672 -21.72 -32.35 -2.82
C LEU A 672 -21.87 -33.45 -3.89
N LEU A 673 -21.04 -34.50 -3.84
CA LEU A 673 -21.16 -35.66 -4.71
C LEU A 673 -22.44 -36.47 -4.41
N ALA A 674 -22.77 -36.69 -3.13
CA ALA A 674 -23.99 -37.39 -2.73
C ALA A 674 -25.27 -36.63 -3.14
N ASP A 675 -25.27 -35.29 -2.99
CA ASP A 675 -26.37 -34.42 -3.45
C ASP A 675 -26.51 -34.47 -4.98
N SER A 676 -25.41 -34.60 -5.73
CA SER A 676 -25.45 -34.77 -7.19
C SER A 676 -26.11 -36.08 -7.62
N VAL A 677 -25.83 -37.18 -6.91
CA VAL A 677 -26.41 -38.51 -7.17
C VAL A 677 -27.89 -38.58 -6.75
N LEU A 678 -28.26 -37.90 -5.65
CA LEU A 678 -29.65 -37.78 -5.21
C LEU A 678 -30.50 -36.96 -6.19
N MET A 679 -29.95 -35.87 -6.74
CA MET A 679 -30.59 -35.07 -7.80
C MET A 679 -30.86 -35.88 -9.07
N GLU A 680 -30.00 -36.86 -9.37
CA GLU A 680 -30.16 -37.75 -10.53
C GLU A 680 -31.27 -38.80 -10.32
N LYS A 681 -31.40 -39.35 -9.10
CA LYS A 681 -32.52 -40.21 -8.70
C LYS A 681 -33.86 -39.46 -8.72
N ASP A 682 -33.88 -38.22 -8.26
CA ASP A 682 -35.08 -37.36 -8.25
C ASP A 682 -35.56 -37.01 -9.67
N ARG A 683 -34.62 -36.84 -10.62
CA ARG A 683 -34.96 -36.68 -12.05
C ARG A 683 -35.63 -37.92 -12.62
N LYS A 684 -35.10 -39.12 -12.33
CA LYS A 684 -35.71 -40.39 -12.77
C LYS A 684 -37.10 -40.60 -12.17
N GLN A 685 -37.29 -40.33 -10.87
CA GLN A 685 -38.60 -40.44 -10.23
C GLN A 685 -39.63 -39.43 -10.77
N LYS A 686 -39.21 -38.19 -11.07
CA LYS A 686 -40.08 -37.20 -11.73
C LYS A 686 -40.47 -37.59 -13.15
N SER A 687 -39.57 -38.26 -13.89
CA SER A 687 -39.88 -38.81 -15.21
C SER A 687 -40.95 -39.90 -15.13
N ASN A 688 -40.78 -40.88 -14.23
CA ASN A 688 -41.73 -41.98 -14.06
C ASN A 688 -43.10 -41.51 -13.56
N ALA A 689 -43.14 -40.47 -12.72
CA ALA A 689 -44.39 -39.86 -12.26
C ALA A 689 -45.14 -39.15 -13.41
N ARG A 690 -44.43 -38.47 -14.32
CA ARG A 690 -45.04 -37.85 -15.52
C ARG A 690 -45.63 -38.89 -16.46
N GLU A 691 -44.93 -40.00 -16.67
CA GLU A 691 -45.38 -41.10 -17.51
C GLU A 691 -46.61 -41.80 -16.94
N SER A 692 -46.67 -42.01 -15.62
CA SER A 692 -47.86 -42.52 -14.93
C SER A 692 -49.07 -41.60 -15.06
N VAL A 693 -48.87 -40.28 -14.96
CA VAL A 693 -49.96 -39.29 -15.16
C VAL A 693 -50.44 -39.29 -16.61
N GLN A 694 -49.54 -39.38 -17.59
CA GLN A 694 -49.92 -39.52 -19.00
C GLN A 694 -50.72 -40.80 -19.27
N ASN A 695 -50.36 -41.92 -18.65
CA ASN A 695 -51.09 -43.18 -18.78
C ASN A 695 -52.51 -43.09 -18.19
N VAL A 696 -52.68 -42.44 -17.05
CA VAL A 696 -54.01 -42.20 -16.43
C VAL A 696 -54.86 -41.28 -17.31
N LEU A 697 -54.25 -40.24 -17.90
CA LEU A 697 -54.95 -39.34 -18.82
C LEU A 697 -55.37 -40.05 -20.11
N HIS A 698 -54.51 -40.92 -20.67
CA HIS A 698 -54.85 -41.77 -21.81
C HIS A 698 -55.98 -42.74 -21.51
N GLN A 699 -55.98 -43.38 -20.33
CA GLN A 699 -57.09 -44.24 -19.90
C GLN A 699 -58.39 -43.46 -19.68
N SER A 700 -58.32 -42.24 -19.14
CA SER A 700 -59.49 -41.35 -19.00
C SER A 700 -60.06 -40.93 -20.36
N ALA A 701 -59.20 -40.61 -21.34
CA ALA A 701 -59.59 -40.29 -22.70
C ALA A 701 -60.21 -41.50 -23.42
N ALA A 702 -59.62 -42.70 -23.26
CA ALA A 702 -60.17 -43.94 -23.80
C ALA A 702 -61.54 -44.29 -23.19
N ARG A 703 -61.74 -44.08 -21.89
CA ARG A 703 -63.05 -44.27 -21.23
C ARG A 703 -64.10 -43.26 -21.72
N ARG A 704 -63.71 -42.00 -21.95
CA ARG A 704 -64.61 -40.98 -22.55
C ARG A 704 -64.98 -41.31 -23.99
N ALA A 705 -64.02 -41.81 -24.79
CA ALA A 705 -64.29 -42.27 -26.15
C ALA A 705 -65.18 -43.53 -26.19
N ALA A 706 -65.04 -44.44 -25.22
CA ALA A 706 -65.90 -45.61 -25.09
C ALA A 706 -67.31 -45.27 -24.61
N ALA A 707 -67.47 -44.26 -23.76
CA ALA A 707 -68.78 -43.75 -23.35
C ALA A 707 -69.51 -43.05 -24.50
N ALA A 708 -68.80 -42.27 -25.32
CA ALA A 708 -69.35 -41.61 -26.50
C ALA A 708 -69.79 -42.58 -27.62
N LYS A 709 -69.29 -43.82 -27.64
CA LYS A 709 -69.73 -44.89 -28.56
C LYS A 709 -70.93 -45.71 -28.07
N LYS A 710 -71.42 -45.46 -26.86
CA LYS A 710 -72.60 -46.15 -26.29
C LYS A 710 -73.89 -45.33 -26.43
N ASP A 711 -73.77 -44.04 -26.78
CA ASP A 711 -74.89 -43.13 -27.05
C ASP A 711 -75.07 -42.84 -28.56
N SER A 712 -74.49 -43.69 -29.42
CA SER A 712 -74.73 -43.79 -30.86
C SER A 712 -75.12 -45.22 -31.20
#